data_AF-A0A135LAS7-F1
#
_entry.id   AF-A0A135LAS7-F1
#
_cell.length_a   1.000
_cell.length_b   1.000
_cell.length_c   1.000
_cell.angle_alpha   90.00
_cell.angle_beta   90.00
_cell.angle_gamma   90.00
#
_symmetry.space_group_name_H-M   'P 1'
#
loop_
_entity.id
_entity.type
_entity.pdbx_description
1 polymer ?
#
loop_
_entity_poly.entity_id
_entity_poly.type
_entity_poly.pdbx_seq_one_letter_code
_entity_poly.pdbx_strand_id
1 'polypeptide(L)'
;MTVMVLGEFPPPLVSLTSLPLPSGNGSSLPQFNLNLPPLNIAILEIILHLISPFLGRFFFQQTFSAQRAFPLNPIVANANSFGQLNEILTMDFAFSTVELKDDTIIVVLGASGDLAKKKTFPALFGLFRNKFLPKDIKIVGYARTKMDTEEYLKRVRSYIKIPTKEIEDQLDQFCKMCTYVSGQYDQDDSFIGLNKHLEEIEDKRQSKEQNRVFYMALPPSVFITVSEQLKRNCYPRSGLARIIVEKPFGKDLQSSRDLQKALEPNWKEDEIFRIDHYLGKEMVKNILILRFGNEFFNATWNRHHIDNVQITFKEPFGTEGRGGYFDEFGIIRDVMQNHLLQVLTLLAMERPISFSSEDIRDEKVRVLRAMDPIEPKNVIIGQYGRSLDGSKPGYLEDDTVPKESRCPTFCAMVAYIKNERWDGVPFILKAGKALNEQKTEVRIQFKDVTSGIFKDIPRNELVIRVQPNESVYIKMNSKLPGLSMQTVVTELDLTYRRRFSDLKIPEAYESLILDAFKGDHSNFVRDDELDASWRMFSPLLHYLDDNKEIIPMEYPYGSRGPAVLDDFTASYGYKFSDAAGYQWPVTTSAPNRLFTWGTEMTYCTPYLLQLGLTKSKTSLVWIAGPLSGLIIQPLIGVIADRSRSKWGRRRPFMIFGSFVVAFCLLVLGWTTEIVGLFVKDPEKAKNGTIALAVLSIYAVDFSINVVQACCRGLIVDTLPIPSQQAGSAWAGRMSAIGQLFAYVVGAIDTVGIFGTIIGDTQFKQMTVIAAFSLVVAVAITSYSVKERVLISARDDGSAGAIQVLSQLFKTTFELPPRIQAICWAQFWAWIGWFPFLFYSTTWVGETYFRYEVPKDDMDKATDMLGEVGRVGSLSLTVFSAITFLSSVLLPFCILPPDTKRTRFTARPPPGFAAILKYLTAIRPDLQTAWLISQIMFAATMIFAPLAQSRAFATFLVAVCGIPWAISGWAPFAFMGVEINKLTMGGGYSPAIPSSRSGVTMITSASLRNSAADTELDVLRLNHRDSFDSDTDEEEHSSNIPSTGELAGIYLGVLNVYTTLPQFVGTFISWIVFSILEPGAAPAPDNAENTTDTHWMNLDKDRFNAISICLFIGAISALIAAEATRRLRYVL
;
A
#
# COMPACT_ATOMS: atom_id res chain seq x y z
N MET A 1 -18.54 -44.73 18.16
CA MET A 1 -19.60 -43.71 18.27
C MET A 1 -19.60 -42.93 16.95
N THR A 2 -20.26 -43.38 15.88
CA THR A 2 -21.66 -43.83 15.70
C THR A 2 -22.59 -42.62 15.47
N VAL A 3 -23.38 -42.45 14.39
CA VAL A 3 -23.39 -43.04 13.01
C VAL A 3 -24.55 -42.41 12.17
N MET A 4 -24.58 -42.60 10.83
CA MET A 4 -25.76 -42.48 9.90
C MET A 4 -26.37 -41.07 9.57
N VAL A 5 -27.04 -40.78 8.41
CA VAL A 5 -26.98 -41.34 7.02
C VAL A 5 -27.83 -40.56 5.98
N LEU A 6 -27.61 -40.91 4.69
CA LEU A 6 -28.35 -40.71 3.41
C LEU A 6 -27.69 -39.73 2.42
N GLY A 7 -27.48 -40.07 1.13
CA GLY A 7 -27.63 -41.35 0.43
C GLY A 7 -27.22 -41.30 -1.07
N GLU A 8 -26.60 -42.39 -1.53
CA GLU A 8 -26.53 -42.93 -2.92
C GLU A 8 -26.04 -42.11 -4.14
N PHE A 9 -24.83 -42.47 -4.61
CA PHE A 9 -24.50 -42.70 -6.04
C PHE A 9 -23.52 -43.91 -6.12
N PRO A 10 -23.64 -44.83 -7.11
CA PRO A 10 -22.83 -46.06 -7.15
C PRO A 10 -21.48 -45.94 -7.90
N PRO A 11 -20.47 -46.81 -7.63
CA PRO A 11 -19.08 -46.67 -8.11
C PRO A 11 -18.58 -47.95 -8.89
N PRO A 12 -17.29 -48.37 -8.91
CA PRO A 12 -16.25 -47.87 -9.84
C PRO A 12 -15.30 -48.95 -10.45
N LEU A 13 -14.21 -48.50 -11.12
CA LEU A 13 -12.88 -49.12 -11.29
C LEU A 13 -12.63 -50.36 -12.20
N VAL A 14 -11.72 -50.19 -13.18
CA VAL A 14 -10.68 -51.16 -13.62
C VAL A 14 -9.46 -50.32 -14.08
N SER A 15 -8.37 -50.18 -13.32
CA SER A 15 -7.21 -51.08 -13.15
C SER A 15 -6.39 -51.37 -14.43
N LEU A 16 -5.17 -50.82 -14.51
CA LEU A 16 -4.18 -51.11 -15.54
C LEU A 16 -3.38 -52.39 -15.23
N THR A 17 -2.95 -53.08 -16.31
CA THR A 17 -1.88 -54.10 -16.45
C THR A 17 -2.28 -55.60 -16.57
N SER A 18 -2.03 -56.19 -17.76
CA SER A 18 -1.16 -57.39 -17.94
C SER A 18 -0.98 -57.83 -19.42
N LEU A 19 0.27 -57.79 -19.92
CA LEU A 19 0.91 -58.73 -20.89
C LEU A 19 0.43 -58.79 -22.37
N PRO A 20 1.25 -59.30 -23.35
CA PRO A 20 2.64 -59.78 -23.29
C PRO A 20 3.63 -59.16 -24.35
N LEU A 21 4.92 -59.52 -24.25
CA LEU A 21 5.97 -59.45 -25.29
C LEU A 21 6.23 -60.87 -25.85
N PRO A 22 6.78 -61.11 -27.07
CA PRO A 22 7.92 -60.41 -27.72
C PRO A 22 7.69 -60.18 -29.25
N SER A 23 8.62 -60.19 -30.23
CA SER A 23 10.09 -60.39 -30.36
C SER A 23 10.65 -59.86 -31.70
N GLY A 24 11.88 -59.33 -31.72
CA GLY A 24 12.83 -59.48 -32.86
C GLY A 24 12.96 -58.36 -33.91
N ASN A 25 14.21 -57.90 -34.11
CA ASN A 25 14.86 -57.39 -35.34
C ASN A 25 14.26 -56.23 -36.18
N GLY A 26 15.10 -55.20 -36.40
CA GLY A 26 15.51 -54.84 -37.77
C GLY A 26 14.78 -53.68 -38.50
N SER A 27 15.42 -52.50 -38.47
CA SER A 27 15.54 -51.56 -39.60
C SER A 27 14.37 -51.37 -40.60
N SER A 28 13.64 -50.24 -40.49
CA SER A 28 13.46 -49.27 -41.59
C SER A 28 12.55 -48.09 -41.17
N LEU A 29 12.83 -46.90 -41.69
CA LEU A 29 11.99 -45.71 -41.56
C LEU A 29 10.92 -45.69 -42.67
N PRO A 30 9.64 -45.41 -42.38
CA PRO A 30 8.68 -44.94 -43.37
C PRO A 30 8.89 -43.43 -43.60
N GLN A 31 9.00 -43.01 -44.86
CA GLN A 31 9.03 -41.60 -45.24
C GLN A 31 7.64 -40.96 -45.04
N PHE A 32 7.57 -39.83 -44.34
CA PHE A 32 6.41 -38.94 -44.41
C PHE A 32 6.51 -38.08 -45.68
N ASN A 33 5.58 -38.30 -46.61
CA ASN A 33 5.55 -37.59 -47.89
C ASN A 33 4.58 -36.40 -47.80
N LEU A 34 5.11 -35.17 -47.73
CA LEU A 34 4.32 -33.94 -47.62
C LEU A 34 3.99 -33.36 -49.00
N ASN A 35 2.79 -33.68 -49.52
CA ASN A 35 2.23 -32.96 -50.66
C ASN A 35 1.77 -31.56 -50.21
N LEU A 36 2.61 -30.55 -50.45
CA LEU A 36 2.29 -29.13 -50.27
C LEU A 36 2.15 -28.46 -51.65
N PRO A 37 1.14 -27.59 -51.88
CA PRO A 37 0.99 -26.88 -53.14
C PRO A 37 2.18 -25.92 -53.42
N PRO A 38 2.51 -25.64 -54.70
CA PRO A 38 3.78 -25.04 -55.09
C PRO A 38 4.05 -23.63 -54.52
N LEU A 39 3.01 -22.89 -54.13
CA LEU A 39 3.17 -21.58 -53.48
C LEU A 39 3.88 -21.67 -52.12
N ASN A 40 3.77 -22.80 -51.43
CA ASN A 40 4.45 -23.04 -50.15
C ASN A 40 5.96 -23.12 -50.29
N ILE A 41 6.48 -23.65 -51.40
CA ILE A 41 7.92 -23.80 -51.61
C ILE A 41 8.55 -22.43 -51.85
N ALA A 42 7.94 -21.58 -52.70
CA ALA A 42 8.47 -20.25 -52.98
C ALA A 42 8.49 -19.34 -51.73
N ILE A 43 7.45 -19.37 -50.91
CA ILE A 43 7.40 -18.60 -49.65
C ILE A 43 8.43 -19.17 -48.64
N LEU A 44 8.55 -20.50 -48.53
CA LEU A 44 9.54 -21.13 -47.64
C LEU A 44 10.99 -20.86 -48.10
N GLU A 45 11.26 -20.81 -49.40
CA GLU A 45 12.58 -20.45 -49.96
C GLU A 45 12.94 -18.98 -49.70
N ILE A 46 11.97 -18.06 -49.84
CA ILE A 46 12.15 -16.63 -49.49
C ILE A 46 12.43 -16.49 -47.98
N ILE A 47 11.68 -17.22 -47.14
CA ILE A 47 11.89 -17.28 -45.69
C ILE A 47 13.28 -17.85 -45.36
N LEU A 48 13.69 -18.95 -46.00
CA LEU A 48 15.01 -19.55 -45.81
C LEU A 48 16.15 -18.64 -46.28
N HIS A 49 15.99 -17.89 -47.38
CA HIS A 49 16.97 -16.90 -47.84
C HIS A 49 17.11 -15.73 -46.86
N LEU A 50 16.00 -15.23 -46.29
CA LEU A 50 16.03 -14.15 -45.29
C LEU A 50 16.66 -14.58 -43.96
N ILE A 51 16.52 -15.85 -43.57
CA ILE A 51 17.02 -16.38 -42.29
C ILE A 51 18.45 -16.96 -42.40
N SER A 52 18.88 -17.38 -43.59
CA SER A 52 20.22 -17.93 -43.89
C SER A 52 21.40 -17.23 -43.18
N PRO A 53 21.57 -15.89 -43.22
CA PRO A 53 22.69 -15.21 -42.57
C PRO A 53 22.65 -15.25 -41.02
N PHE A 54 21.54 -15.62 -40.40
CA PHE A 54 21.37 -15.66 -38.94
C PHE A 54 21.49 -17.08 -38.34
N LEU A 55 21.10 -18.13 -39.06
CA LEU A 55 21.21 -19.52 -38.57
C LEU A 55 22.67 -20.03 -38.53
N GLY A 56 23.52 -19.57 -39.44
CA GLY A 56 24.88 -20.10 -39.67
C GLY A 56 25.92 -19.92 -38.55
N ARG A 57 25.55 -19.42 -37.36
CA ARG A 57 26.46 -19.23 -36.21
C ARG A 57 25.98 -19.82 -34.88
N PHE A 58 24.81 -20.47 -34.83
CA PHE A 58 24.20 -20.86 -33.54
C PHE A 58 24.47 -22.30 -33.09
N PHE A 59 25.01 -23.16 -33.95
CA PHE A 59 25.27 -24.58 -33.63
C PHE A 59 26.72 -24.97 -33.89
N PHE A 60 27.58 -24.88 -32.86
CA PHE A 60 28.69 -25.84 -32.65
C PHE A 60 29.24 -25.75 -31.22
N GLN A 61 29.59 -26.92 -30.65
CA GLN A 61 30.14 -27.16 -29.30
C GLN A 61 29.17 -26.84 -28.12
N GLN A 62 29.06 -27.66 -27.06
CA GLN A 62 29.89 -28.80 -26.65
C GLN A 62 29.05 -29.87 -25.93
N THR A 63 29.29 -31.16 -26.23
CA THR A 63 28.76 -32.31 -25.48
C THR A 63 29.85 -32.92 -24.61
N PHE A 64 29.49 -33.45 -23.43
CA PHE A 64 30.21 -34.56 -22.81
C PHE A 64 29.26 -35.44 -21.96
N SER A 65 29.64 -36.70 -21.81
CA SER A 65 28.82 -37.86 -21.39
C SER A 65 29.27 -38.41 -20.03
N ALA A 66 28.40 -39.12 -19.29
CA ALA A 66 28.65 -40.50 -18.82
C ALA A 66 27.58 -41.04 -17.83
N GLN A 67 27.49 -42.37 -17.73
CA GLN A 67 26.49 -43.15 -16.99
C GLN A 67 26.93 -43.52 -15.54
N ARG A 68 25.95 -43.84 -14.67
CA ARG A 68 25.89 -45.01 -13.73
C ARG A 68 24.64 -44.85 -12.83
N ALA A 69 23.66 -45.75 -12.84
CA ALA A 69 23.60 -47.12 -12.27
C ALA A 69 22.97 -47.15 -10.85
N PHE A 70 21.87 -47.90 -10.72
CA PHE A 70 21.12 -48.24 -9.50
C PHE A 70 21.92 -49.19 -8.57
N PRO A 71 21.64 -49.27 -7.24
CA PRO A 71 20.48 -50.04 -6.75
C PRO A 71 19.70 -49.44 -5.55
N LEU A 72 18.48 -49.95 -5.39
CA LEU A 72 17.67 -49.86 -4.17
C LEU A 72 18.22 -50.76 -3.06
N ASN A 73 17.97 -50.41 -1.80
CA ASN A 73 17.69 -51.41 -0.76
C ASN A 73 16.77 -50.81 0.33
N PRO A 74 15.80 -51.56 0.86
CA PRO A 74 14.91 -51.10 1.92
C PRO A 74 15.49 -51.42 3.31
N ILE A 75 15.17 -50.60 4.32
CA ILE A 75 15.28 -50.98 5.73
C ILE A 75 13.97 -50.67 6.43
N VAL A 76 13.36 -51.72 6.98
CA VAL A 76 12.25 -51.65 7.93
C VAL A 76 12.83 -51.86 9.32
N ALA A 77 12.56 -50.96 10.26
CA ALA A 77 12.76 -51.20 11.69
C ALA A 77 11.81 -50.36 12.55
N ASN A 78 11.21 -51.03 13.53
CA ASN A 78 10.16 -50.61 14.44
C ASN A 78 10.42 -49.37 15.33
N ALA A 79 9.35 -48.61 15.51
CA ALA A 79 8.65 -48.29 16.77
C ALA A 79 9.40 -47.89 18.08
N ASN A 80 8.76 -46.91 18.73
CA ASN A 80 8.69 -46.60 20.17
C ASN A 80 9.73 -45.67 20.82
N SER A 81 9.19 -44.84 21.74
CA SER A 81 9.83 -43.78 22.55
C SER A 81 10.33 -42.58 21.71
N PHE A 82 10.11 -41.30 22.06
CA PHE A 82 9.55 -40.62 23.23
C PHE A 82 8.49 -39.59 22.73
N GLY A 83 7.45 -39.16 23.46
CA GLY A 83 7.25 -39.19 24.91
C GLY A 83 7.79 -37.92 25.56
N GLN A 84 6.95 -36.89 25.75
CA GLN A 84 7.29 -35.54 26.25
C GLN A 84 8.02 -34.62 25.24
N LEU A 85 7.30 -33.59 24.77
CA LEU A 85 7.86 -32.27 24.42
C LEU A 85 6.73 -31.20 24.34
N ASN A 86 5.85 -31.20 25.35
CA ASN A 86 4.75 -30.22 25.48
C ASN A 86 4.75 -29.51 26.85
N GLU A 87 5.88 -29.54 27.57
CA GLU A 87 6.09 -28.93 28.89
C GLU A 87 7.45 -28.19 28.96
N ILE A 88 7.72 -27.29 28.00
CA ILE A 88 8.82 -26.30 28.11
C ILE A 88 8.35 -24.93 27.59
N LEU A 89 7.18 -24.47 28.03
CA LEU A 89 6.71 -23.08 27.82
C LEU A 89 6.00 -22.45 29.04
N THR A 90 5.98 -23.16 30.17
CA THR A 90 5.53 -22.66 31.48
C THR A 90 6.72 -22.69 32.45
N MET A 91 7.63 -21.72 32.32
CA MET A 91 8.44 -21.32 33.48
C MET A 91 7.66 -20.25 34.21
N ASP A 92 7.12 -20.61 35.37
CA ASP A 92 6.38 -19.70 36.24
C ASP A 92 7.27 -18.57 36.73
N PHE A 93 7.01 -17.35 36.25
CA PHE A 93 7.32 -16.16 37.01
C PHE A 93 6.22 -15.96 38.06
N ALA A 94 6.25 -16.83 39.08
CA ALA A 94 5.37 -16.75 40.24
C ALA A 94 5.74 -15.56 41.14
N PHE A 95 5.32 -14.36 40.75
CA PHE A 95 5.12 -13.26 41.68
C PHE A 95 3.72 -13.37 42.28
N SER A 96 3.56 -12.98 43.55
CA SER A 96 2.29 -13.07 44.29
C SER A 96 1.30 -11.96 43.91
N THR A 97 0.99 -11.84 42.63
CA THR A 97 -0.17 -11.09 42.13
C THR A 97 -1.42 -11.93 42.39
N VAL A 98 -2.37 -11.43 43.19
CA VAL A 98 -3.59 -12.18 43.50
C VAL A 98 -4.52 -12.13 42.29
N GLU A 99 -4.45 -13.19 41.48
CA GLU A 99 -5.26 -13.37 40.27
C GLU A 99 -6.77 -13.41 40.57
N LEU A 100 -7.58 -13.14 39.54
CA LEU A 100 -9.03 -13.29 39.61
C LEU A 100 -9.43 -14.69 40.06
N LYS A 101 -10.29 -14.74 41.08
CA LYS A 101 -11.03 -15.96 41.43
C LYS A 101 -12.26 -16.10 40.54
N ASP A 102 -12.65 -17.34 40.23
CA ASP A 102 -13.79 -17.66 39.35
C ASP A 102 -15.12 -17.02 39.80
N ASP A 103 -15.26 -16.71 41.09
CA ASP A 103 -16.45 -16.11 41.69
C ASP A 103 -16.59 -14.59 41.52
N THR A 104 -15.62 -13.91 40.89
CA THR A 104 -15.56 -12.44 40.80
C THR A 104 -16.79 -11.83 40.12
N ILE A 105 -17.26 -10.69 40.63
CA ILE A 105 -18.28 -9.83 40.01
C ILE A 105 -17.68 -8.49 39.61
N ILE A 106 -17.85 -8.11 38.34
CA ILE A 106 -17.48 -6.79 37.81
C ILE A 106 -18.71 -5.89 37.81
N VAL A 107 -18.65 -4.77 38.53
CA VAL A 107 -19.71 -3.75 38.54
C VAL A 107 -19.26 -2.57 37.68
N VAL A 108 -19.94 -2.33 36.56
CA VAL A 108 -19.67 -1.19 35.66
C VAL A 108 -20.62 -0.05 36.02
N LEU A 109 -20.14 0.90 36.83
CA LEU A 109 -20.89 2.09 37.19
C LEU A 109 -20.82 3.11 36.06
N GLY A 110 -21.96 3.72 35.71
CA GLY A 110 -22.08 4.51 34.48
C GLY A 110 -22.29 3.65 33.23
N ALA A 111 -22.86 2.45 33.35
CA ALA A 111 -23.04 1.52 32.22
C ALA A 111 -23.85 2.07 31.04
N SER A 112 -24.75 3.05 31.26
CA SER A 112 -25.44 3.76 30.16
C SER A 112 -24.57 4.80 29.44
N GLY A 113 -23.38 5.10 29.96
CA GLY A 113 -22.46 6.12 29.47
C GLY A 113 -21.78 5.81 28.12
N ASP A 114 -21.09 6.84 27.61
CA ASP A 114 -20.44 6.79 26.30
C ASP A 114 -19.14 5.96 26.32
N LEU A 115 -18.37 6.05 27.43
CA LEU A 115 -17.15 5.27 27.67
C LEU A 115 -17.46 3.76 27.82
N ALA A 116 -18.46 3.43 28.64
CA ALA A 116 -18.86 2.05 28.92
C ALA A 116 -19.16 1.27 27.63
N LYS A 117 -20.06 1.80 26.78
CA LYS A 117 -20.43 1.14 25.51
C LYS A 117 -19.29 1.15 24.47
N LYS A 118 -18.46 2.20 24.39
CA LYS A 118 -17.43 2.35 23.35
C LYS A 118 -16.09 1.69 23.68
N LYS A 119 -15.77 1.48 24.96
CA LYS A 119 -14.47 0.96 25.42
C LYS A 119 -14.59 -0.14 26.47
N THR A 120 -15.28 0.07 27.59
CA THR A 120 -15.29 -0.88 28.72
C THR A 120 -15.93 -2.24 28.34
N PHE A 121 -17.15 -2.27 27.83
CA PHE A 121 -17.81 -3.53 27.42
C PHE A 121 -17.10 -4.21 26.24
N PRO A 122 -16.66 -3.49 25.17
CA PRO A 122 -15.82 -4.09 24.12
C PRO A 122 -14.50 -4.70 24.64
N ALA A 123 -13.86 -4.09 25.64
CA ALA A 123 -12.64 -4.63 26.24
C ALA A 123 -12.93 -5.89 27.07
N LEU A 124 -13.96 -5.89 27.90
CA LEU A 124 -14.42 -7.07 28.63
C LEU A 124 -14.79 -8.22 27.70
N PHE A 125 -15.47 -7.93 26.58
CA PHE A 125 -15.75 -8.95 25.56
C PHE A 125 -14.47 -9.46 24.88
N GLY A 126 -13.50 -8.59 24.61
CA GLY A 126 -12.17 -8.97 24.10
C GLY A 126 -11.46 -9.97 25.02
N LEU A 127 -11.45 -9.69 26.33
CA LEU A 127 -10.90 -10.59 27.34
C LEU A 127 -11.67 -11.91 27.45
N PHE A 128 -13.01 -11.86 27.41
CA PHE A 128 -13.86 -13.06 27.43
C PHE A 128 -13.54 -13.99 26.25
N ARG A 129 -13.58 -13.45 25.03
CA ARG A 129 -13.31 -14.20 23.80
C ARG A 129 -11.92 -14.83 23.79
N ASN A 130 -10.94 -14.09 24.29
CA ASN A 130 -9.55 -14.56 24.38
C ASN A 130 -9.30 -15.48 25.59
N LYS A 131 -10.34 -15.82 26.38
CA LYS A 131 -10.29 -16.69 27.58
C LYS A 131 -9.40 -16.15 28.71
N PHE A 132 -9.26 -14.82 28.81
CA PHE A 132 -8.61 -14.12 29.92
C PHE A 132 -9.57 -13.73 31.04
N LEU A 133 -10.88 -13.90 30.86
CA LEU A 133 -11.82 -13.87 31.98
C LEU A 133 -12.03 -15.28 32.56
N PRO A 134 -12.14 -15.42 33.90
CA PRO A 134 -12.60 -16.63 34.56
C PRO A 134 -13.97 -17.09 34.04
N LYS A 135 -14.23 -18.40 34.12
CA LYS A 135 -15.40 -19.01 33.47
C LYS A 135 -16.72 -18.54 34.08
N ASP A 136 -16.71 -18.31 35.39
CA ASP A 136 -17.89 -17.94 36.16
C ASP A 136 -17.92 -16.44 36.51
N ILE A 137 -17.32 -15.56 35.73
CA ILE A 137 -17.45 -14.11 36.00
C ILE A 137 -18.89 -13.60 35.79
N LYS A 138 -19.38 -12.66 36.60
CA LYS A 138 -20.59 -11.87 36.29
C LYS A 138 -20.24 -10.40 36.04
N ILE A 139 -21.06 -9.76 35.20
CA ILE A 139 -20.95 -8.33 34.91
C ILE A 139 -22.28 -7.66 35.25
N VAL A 140 -22.25 -6.64 36.08
CA VAL A 140 -23.43 -5.88 36.54
C VAL A 140 -23.27 -4.43 36.09
N GLY A 141 -24.10 -3.99 35.15
CA GLY A 141 -24.17 -2.58 34.79
C GLY A 141 -25.00 -1.80 35.81
N TYR A 142 -24.54 -0.62 36.22
CA TYR A 142 -25.27 0.27 37.13
C TYR A 142 -25.33 1.70 36.58
N ALA A 143 -26.52 2.29 36.48
CA ALA A 143 -26.69 3.72 36.18
C ALA A 143 -28.09 4.25 36.54
N ARG A 144 -28.24 5.59 36.52
CA ARG A 144 -29.51 6.30 36.78
C ARG A 144 -30.61 6.02 35.75
N THR A 145 -30.23 5.62 34.53
CA THR A 145 -31.17 5.37 33.44
C THR A 145 -31.99 4.12 33.76
N LYS A 146 -33.32 4.22 33.79
CA LYS A 146 -34.19 3.03 33.79
C LYS A 146 -34.18 2.44 32.39
N MET A 147 -33.72 1.20 32.27
CA MET A 147 -33.67 0.40 31.05
C MET A 147 -34.08 -1.01 31.43
N ASP A 148 -34.77 -1.73 30.56
CA ASP A 148 -34.95 -3.17 30.71
C ASP A 148 -33.70 -3.94 30.25
N THR A 149 -33.72 -5.25 30.45
CA THR A 149 -32.61 -6.14 30.07
C THR A 149 -32.34 -6.14 28.56
N GLU A 150 -33.37 -6.01 27.73
CA GLU A 150 -33.22 -6.05 26.27
C GLU A 150 -32.57 -4.76 25.74
N GLU A 151 -33.03 -3.60 26.21
CA GLU A 151 -32.43 -2.30 25.89
C GLU A 151 -30.96 -2.24 26.35
N TYR A 152 -30.68 -2.71 27.58
CA TYR A 152 -29.32 -2.78 28.11
C TYR A 152 -28.42 -3.68 27.25
N LEU A 153 -28.84 -4.91 26.93
CA LEU A 153 -28.05 -5.84 26.11
C LEU A 153 -27.85 -5.31 24.68
N LYS A 154 -28.86 -4.66 24.09
CA LYS A 154 -28.74 -3.95 22.80
C LYS A 154 -27.66 -2.87 22.87
N ARG A 155 -27.58 -2.13 23.98
CA ARG A 155 -26.53 -1.12 24.20
C ARG A 155 -25.13 -1.74 24.34
N VAL A 156 -25.00 -2.86 25.07
CA VAL A 156 -23.74 -3.63 25.19
C VAL A 156 -23.25 -4.11 23.82
N ARG A 157 -24.14 -4.64 22.98
CA ARG A 157 -23.82 -5.11 21.61
C ARG A 157 -23.37 -3.98 20.66
N SER A 158 -23.89 -2.76 20.84
CA SER A 158 -23.88 -1.69 19.81
C SER A 158 -22.53 -1.24 19.25
N TYR A 159 -21.41 -1.44 19.96
CA TYR A 159 -20.05 -1.09 19.50
C TYR A 159 -19.12 -2.31 19.37
N ILE A 160 -19.63 -3.52 19.59
CA ILE A 160 -18.88 -4.77 19.43
C ILE A 160 -18.98 -5.20 17.96
N LYS A 161 -17.83 -5.39 17.30
CA LYS A 161 -17.78 -5.83 15.91
C LYS A 161 -18.03 -7.33 15.82
N ILE A 162 -18.95 -7.75 14.96
CA ILE A 162 -19.33 -9.15 14.73
C ILE A 162 -18.95 -9.53 13.28
N PRO A 163 -17.69 -9.91 12.99
CA PRO A 163 -17.25 -10.25 11.63
C PRO A 163 -17.49 -11.73 11.26
N THR A 164 -17.82 -12.59 12.22
CA THR A 164 -18.11 -14.02 12.01
C THR A 164 -19.22 -14.48 12.95
N LYS A 165 -19.93 -15.56 12.56
CA LYS A 165 -20.99 -16.16 13.38
C LYS A 165 -20.48 -16.73 14.72
N GLU A 166 -19.25 -17.24 14.76
CA GLU A 166 -18.61 -17.68 16.01
C GLU A 166 -18.50 -16.53 17.03
N ILE A 167 -18.19 -15.31 16.57
CA ILE A 167 -18.11 -14.12 17.43
C ILE A 167 -19.50 -13.66 17.85
N GLU A 168 -20.54 -13.92 17.05
CA GLU A 168 -21.94 -13.71 17.42
C GLU A 168 -22.37 -14.65 18.55
N ASP A 169 -22.10 -15.95 18.40
CA ASP A 169 -22.38 -16.97 19.42
C ASP A 169 -21.62 -16.68 20.74
N GLN A 170 -20.36 -16.23 20.65
CA GLN A 170 -19.57 -15.78 21.81
C GLN A 170 -20.15 -14.51 22.44
N LEU A 171 -20.66 -13.56 21.65
CA LEU A 171 -21.30 -12.35 22.16
C LEU A 171 -22.63 -12.65 22.85
N ASP A 172 -23.39 -13.62 22.35
CA ASP A 172 -24.60 -14.12 23.01
C ASP A 172 -24.29 -14.80 24.35
N GLN A 173 -23.21 -15.58 24.42
CA GLN A 173 -22.71 -16.14 25.69
C GLN A 173 -22.28 -15.03 26.67
N PHE A 174 -21.54 -14.03 26.20
CA PHE A 174 -21.14 -12.88 27.00
C PHE A 174 -22.35 -12.08 27.53
N CYS A 175 -23.36 -11.84 26.68
CA CYS A 175 -24.60 -11.17 27.08
C CYS A 175 -25.33 -11.90 28.22
N LYS A 176 -25.31 -13.25 28.27
CA LYS A 176 -25.91 -14.05 29.36
C LYS A 176 -25.19 -13.89 30.72
N MET A 177 -24.01 -13.28 30.75
CA MET A 177 -23.29 -12.92 31.98
C MET A 177 -23.54 -11.49 32.44
N CYS A 178 -24.17 -10.66 31.59
CA CYS A 178 -24.44 -9.26 31.85
C CYS A 178 -25.83 -9.07 32.46
N THR A 179 -25.92 -8.40 33.60
CA THR A 179 -27.17 -7.94 34.24
C THR A 179 -27.14 -6.43 34.46
N TYR A 180 -28.27 -5.82 34.79
CA TYR A 180 -28.39 -4.37 34.96
C TYR A 180 -29.23 -4.01 36.20
N VAL A 181 -28.81 -2.97 36.91
CA VAL A 181 -29.52 -2.39 38.06
C VAL A 181 -29.62 -0.88 37.84
N SER A 182 -30.82 -0.32 37.90
CA SER A 182 -31.03 1.14 37.83
C SER A 182 -31.08 1.76 39.23
N GLY A 183 -30.30 2.80 39.48
CA GLY A 183 -30.27 3.48 40.78
C GLY A 183 -29.57 4.85 40.73
N GLN A 184 -29.79 5.67 41.76
CA GLN A 184 -29.13 6.98 41.87
C GLN A 184 -27.70 6.85 42.43
N TYR A 185 -26.88 7.87 42.22
CA TYR A 185 -25.46 7.86 42.63
C TYR A 185 -25.22 8.39 44.05
N ASP A 186 -26.24 8.99 44.65
CA ASP A 186 -26.23 9.71 45.91
C ASP A 186 -27.17 9.11 46.98
N GLN A 187 -27.98 8.11 46.64
CA GLN A 187 -29.05 7.57 47.49
C GLN A 187 -28.74 6.16 48.03
N ASP A 188 -28.74 6.02 49.35
CA ASP A 188 -28.43 4.78 50.08
C ASP A 188 -29.28 3.60 49.61
N ASP A 189 -30.60 3.78 49.51
CA ASP A 189 -31.56 2.76 49.04
C ASP A 189 -31.19 2.17 47.68
N SER A 190 -30.59 2.98 46.78
CA SER A 190 -30.16 2.52 45.46
C SER A 190 -28.94 1.60 45.53
N PHE A 191 -28.00 1.88 46.44
CA PHE A 191 -26.84 1.03 46.67
C PHE A 191 -27.15 -0.20 47.54
N ILE A 192 -28.11 -0.11 48.46
CA ILE A 192 -28.67 -1.27 49.16
C ILE A 192 -29.33 -2.22 48.16
N GLY A 193 -30.11 -1.68 47.20
CA GLY A 193 -30.67 -2.43 46.09
C GLY A 193 -29.61 -3.09 45.20
N LEU A 194 -28.53 -2.38 44.88
CA LEU A 194 -27.38 -2.94 44.17
C LEU A 194 -26.70 -4.07 44.97
N ASN A 195 -26.40 -3.85 46.25
CA ASN A 195 -25.76 -4.87 47.10
C ASN A 195 -26.59 -6.14 47.20
N LYS A 196 -27.91 -6.02 47.37
CA LYS A 196 -28.82 -7.16 47.37
C LYS A 196 -28.71 -7.96 46.06
N HIS A 197 -28.64 -7.30 44.91
CA HIS A 197 -28.46 -7.98 43.62
C HIS A 197 -27.09 -8.66 43.49
N LEU A 198 -26.03 -8.12 44.11
CA LEU A 198 -24.71 -8.75 44.19
C LEU A 198 -24.75 -10.00 45.09
N GLU A 199 -25.32 -9.89 46.29
CA GLU A 199 -25.51 -11.01 47.23
C GLU A 199 -26.36 -12.11 46.60
N GLU A 200 -27.44 -11.77 45.88
CA GLU A 200 -28.25 -12.72 45.12
C GLU A 200 -27.50 -13.46 43.99
N ILE A 201 -26.36 -12.95 43.53
CA ILE A 201 -25.48 -13.64 42.56
C ILE A 201 -24.48 -14.54 43.30
N GLU A 202 -23.91 -14.04 44.40
CA GLU A 202 -22.93 -14.74 45.25
C GLU A 202 -23.56 -15.97 45.94
N ASP A 203 -24.75 -15.82 46.53
CA ASP A 203 -25.50 -16.89 47.19
C ASP A 203 -25.87 -18.03 46.22
N LYS A 204 -26.31 -17.68 45.00
CA LYS A 204 -26.62 -18.65 43.94
C LYS A 204 -25.40 -19.48 43.50
N ARG A 205 -24.20 -19.03 43.85
CA ARG A 205 -22.92 -19.68 43.52
C ARG A 205 -22.27 -20.41 44.68
N GLN A 206 -22.79 -20.21 45.90
CA GLN A 206 -22.15 -20.69 47.13
C GLN A 206 -20.71 -20.16 47.28
N SER A 207 -20.46 -18.93 46.81
CA SER A 207 -19.13 -18.31 46.89
C SER A 207 -18.69 -18.16 48.34
N LYS A 208 -17.47 -18.61 48.66
CA LYS A 208 -16.89 -18.48 50.02
C LYS A 208 -16.33 -17.08 50.30
N GLU A 209 -16.05 -16.33 49.24
CA GLU A 209 -15.54 -14.97 49.26
C GLU A 209 -16.35 -14.10 48.28
N GLN A 210 -16.46 -12.80 48.58
CA GLN A 210 -17.18 -11.82 47.78
C GLN A 210 -16.16 -10.98 47.00
N ASN A 211 -15.68 -11.48 45.86
CA ASN A 211 -14.69 -10.79 45.04
C ASN A 211 -15.38 -9.79 44.09
N ARG A 212 -15.14 -8.49 44.27
CA ARG A 212 -15.87 -7.40 43.59
C ARG A 212 -14.93 -6.37 42.97
N VAL A 213 -15.09 -6.10 41.67
CA VAL A 213 -14.34 -5.04 40.96
C VAL A 213 -15.29 -3.96 40.46
N PHE A 214 -15.11 -2.73 40.94
CA PHE A 214 -15.96 -1.58 40.63
C PHE A 214 -15.28 -0.69 39.58
N TYR A 215 -15.80 -0.69 38.35
CA TYR A 215 -15.32 0.19 37.28
C TYR A 215 -16.14 1.48 37.26
N MET A 216 -15.52 2.62 37.59
CA MET A 216 -16.15 3.94 37.62
C MET A 216 -16.11 4.64 36.27
N ALA A 217 -16.95 4.22 35.31
CA ALA A 217 -17.14 4.92 34.03
C ALA A 217 -18.06 6.15 34.19
N LEU A 218 -17.73 7.00 35.15
CA LEU A 218 -18.54 8.12 35.67
C LEU A 218 -17.84 9.48 35.45
N PRO A 219 -18.57 10.61 35.52
CA PRO A 219 -17.93 11.92 35.60
C PRO A 219 -17.31 12.16 36.99
N PRO A 220 -16.25 12.99 37.10
CA PRO A 220 -15.51 13.20 38.35
C PRO A 220 -16.38 13.81 39.46
N SER A 221 -17.43 14.57 39.11
CA SER A 221 -18.34 15.21 40.06
C SER A 221 -19.15 14.26 40.94
N VAL A 222 -19.22 12.96 40.61
CA VAL A 222 -19.87 11.94 41.46
C VAL A 222 -18.89 10.91 42.03
N PHE A 223 -17.59 11.05 41.79
CA PHE A 223 -16.60 10.04 42.21
C PHE A 223 -16.57 9.84 43.73
N ILE A 224 -16.51 10.93 44.50
CA ILE A 224 -16.44 10.88 45.96
C ILE A 224 -17.70 10.22 46.52
N THR A 225 -18.88 10.75 46.18
CA THR A 225 -20.17 10.23 46.64
C THR A 225 -20.37 8.76 46.29
N VAL A 226 -20.04 8.33 45.07
CA VAL A 226 -20.16 6.92 44.67
C VAL A 226 -19.15 6.04 45.39
N SER A 227 -17.93 6.54 45.64
CA SER A 227 -16.90 5.84 46.40
C SER A 227 -17.33 5.59 47.86
N GLU A 228 -17.88 6.60 48.53
CA GLU A 228 -18.45 6.51 49.87
C GLU A 228 -19.66 5.55 49.91
N GLN A 229 -20.57 5.66 48.94
CA GLN A 229 -21.74 4.79 48.83
C GLN A 229 -21.34 3.32 48.61
N LEU A 230 -20.36 3.06 47.74
CA LEU A 230 -19.80 1.72 47.53
C LEU A 230 -19.14 1.20 48.81
N LYS A 231 -18.32 2.01 49.50
CA LYS A 231 -17.63 1.58 50.73
C LYS A 231 -18.60 1.23 51.85
N ARG A 232 -19.68 2.00 52.00
CA ARG A 232 -20.68 1.82 53.05
C ARG A 232 -21.67 0.70 52.79
N ASN A 233 -22.15 0.56 51.54
CA ASN A 233 -23.29 -0.30 51.22
C ASN A 233 -22.94 -1.53 50.37
N CYS A 234 -21.84 -1.51 49.59
CA CYS A 234 -21.50 -2.57 48.63
C CYS A 234 -20.11 -3.20 48.84
N TYR A 235 -19.36 -2.79 49.87
CA TYR A 235 -18.03 -3.32 50.14
C TYR A 235 -18.13 -4.75 50.73
N PRO A 236 -17.35 -5.72 50.22
CA PRO A 236 -17.46 -7.11 50.64
C PRO A 236 -17.07 -7.32 52.10
N ARG A 237 -17.70 -8.28 52.77
CA ARG A 237 -17.38 -8.65 54.17
C ARG A 237 -16.21 -9.63 54.26
N SER A 238 -15.98 -10.39 53.19
CA SER A 238 -14.86 -11.31 53.00
C SER A 238 -14.52 -11.37 51.51
N GLY A 239 -13.24 -11.49 51.14
CA GLY A 239 -12.78 -11.42 49.74
C GLY A 239 -12.15 -10.08 49.38
N LEU A 240 -11.94 -9.84 48.09
CA LEU A 240 -11.21 -8.69 47.56
C LEU A 240 -12.15 -7.64 46.94
N ALA A 241 -11.85 -6.37 47.20
CA ALA A 241 -12.46 -5.23 46.53
C ALA A 241 -11.40 -4.47 45.72
N ARG A 242 -11.71 -4.09 44.49
CA ARG A 242 -10.86 -3.20 43.67
C ARG A 242 -11.72 -2.13 43.01
N ILE A 243 -11.20 -0.90 42.93
CA ILE A 243 -11.89 0.24 42.31
C ILE A 243 -11.03 0.80 41.17
N ILE A 244 -11.58 0.76 39.96
CA ILE A 244 -10.94 1.27 38.74
C ILE A 244 -11.53 2.65 38.46
N VAL A 245 -10.68 3.68 38.46
CA VAL A 245 -11.08 5.09 38.36
C VAL A 245 -10.48 5.76 37.13
N GLU A 246 -11.28 6.57 36.45
CA GLU A 246 -10.94 7.25 35.20
C GLU A 246 -10.48 8.70 35.43
N LYS A 247 -9.67 9.24 34.51
CA LYS A 247 -9.30 10.67 34.52
C LYS A 247 -10.54 11.56 34.30
N PRO A 248 -10.59 12.81 34.82
CA PRO A 248 -9.50 13.58 35.43
C PRO A 248 -9.34 13.37 36.94
N PHE A 249 -8.09 13.36 37.40
CA PHE A 249 -7.73 13.28 38.81
C PHE A 249 -7.33 14.67 39.33
N GLY A 250 -8.33 15.52 39.57
CA GLY A 250 -8.14 16.95 39.83
C GLY A 250 -7.94 17.80 38.56
N LYS A 251 -7.79 19.11 38.74
CA LYS A 251 -7.44 20.11 37.71
C LYS A 251 -6.09 20.80 37.97
N ASP A 252 -5.56 20.62 39.18
CA ASP A 252 -4.33 21.19 39.73
C ASP A 252 -3.91 20.36 40.96
N LEU A 253 -2.79 20.72 41.58
CA LEU A 253 -2.25 20.05 42.77
C LEU A 253 -3.22 20.04 43.96
N GLN A 254 -3.96 21.12 44.18
CA GLN A 254 -4.81 21.25 45.37
C GLN A 254 -6.07 20.40 45.22
N SER A 255 -6.78 20.53 44.10
CA SER A 255 -7.94 19.71 43.76
C SER A 255 -7.61 18.22 43.62
N SER A 256 -6.40 17.87 43.18
CA SER A 256 -5.91 16.48 43.19
C SER A 256 -5.72 15.95 44.62
N ARG A 257 -5.12 16.74 45.52
CA ARG A 257 -4.95 16.39 46.94
C ARG A 257 -6.29 16.26 47.65
N ASP A 258 -7.25 17.13 47.35
CA ASP A 258 -8.56 17.08 47.99
C ASP A 258 -9.41 15.89 47.49
N LEU A 259 -9.28 15.51 46.21
CA LEU A 259 -9.80 14.23 45.70
C LEU A 259 -9.15 13.03 46.41
N GLN A 260 -7.83 13.04 46.61
CA GLN A 260 -7.12 11.97 47.32
C GLN A 260 -7.59 11.83 48.77
N LYS A 261 -7.64 12.92 49.54
CA LYS A 261 -8.12 12.93 50.94
C LYS A 261 -9.56 12.43 51.10
N ALA A 262 -10.39 12.54 50.07
CA ALA A 262 -11.76 12.02 50.08
C ALA A 262 -11.84 10.51 49.75
N LEU A 263 -10.85 9.96 49.04
CA LEU A 263 -10.78 8.54 48.70
C LEU A 263 -10.03 7.71 49.76
N GLU A 264 -8.95 8.24 50.33
CA GLU A 264 -8.08 7.57 51.31
C GLU A 264 -8.82 6.95 52.53
N PRO A 265 -9.85 7.58 53.15
CA PRO A 265 -10.58 6.95 54.25
C PRO A 265 -11.41 5.75 53.82
N ASN A 266 -11.73 5.65 52.52
CA ASN A 266 -12.65 4.67 51.96
C ASN A 266 -11.91 3.51 51.26
N TRP A 267 -10.74 3.74 50.67
CA TRP A 267 -10.01 2.75 49.88
C TRP A 267 -8.53 2.84 50.13
N LYS A 268 -7.88 1.69 50.26
CA LYS A 268 -6.42 1.60 50.31
C LYS A 268 -5.82 1.76 48.91
N GLU A 269 -4.56 2.17 48.83
CA GLU A 269 -3.88 2.37 47.55
C GLU A 269 -3.73 1.07 46.73
N ASP A 270 -3.64 -0.10 47.36
CA ASP A 270 -3.65 -1.43 46.71
C ASP A 270 -5.04 -1.86 46.21
N GLU A 271 -6.09 -1.14 46.58
CA GLU A 271 -7.44 -1.33 46.02
C GLU A 271 -7.72 -0.37 44.84
N ILE A 272 -6.94 0.70 44.67
CA ILE A 272 -7.20 1.78 43.70
C ILE A 272 -6.39 1.61 42.41
N PHE A 273 -7.09 1.65 41.27
CA PHE A 273 -6.52 1.50 39.94
C PHE A 273 -6.84 2.75 39.10
N ARG A 274 -5.96 3.76 39.17
CA ARG A 274 -6.09 5.02 38.40
C ARG A 274 -5.65 4.83 36.96
N ILE A 275 -6.60 4.85 36.03
CA ILE A 275 -6.33 4.64 34.60
C ILE A 275 -5.63 5.85 34.00
N ASP A 276 -4.43 5.60 33.46
CA ASP A 276 -3.95 6.26 32.26
C ASP A 276 -3.91 5.25 31.11
N HIS A 277 -4.84 5.36 30.16
CA HIS A 277 -4.94 4.45 29.03
C HIS A 277 -3.73 4.45 28.06
N TYR A 278 -2.76 5.36 28.19
CA TYR A 278 -1.50 5.28 27.46
C TYR A 278 -0.57 4.20 28.02
N LEU A 279 -0.58 3.95 29.34
CA LEU A 279 0.18 2.87 29.97
C LEU A 279 -0.28 1.49 29.47
N GLY A 280 -1.55 1.36 29.08
CA GLY A 280 -2.09 0.13 28.48
C GLY A 280 -1.65 -0.15 27.04
N LYS A 281 -1.02 0.81 26.34
CA LYS A 281 -0.64 0.66 24.93
C LYS A 281 0.60 -0.22 24.78
N GLU A 282 0.53 -1.17 23.84
CA GLU A 282 1.58 -2.14 23.52
C GLU A 282 2.99 -1.53 23.47
N MET A 283 3.14 -0.46 22.68
CA MET A 283 4.43 0.20 22.46
C MET A 283 4.95 0.98 23.66
N VAL A 284 4.08 1.32 24.63
CA VAL A 284 4.44 1.94 25.90
C VAL A 284 4.91 0.88 26.89
N LYS A 285 4.18 -0.25 27.01
CA LYS A 285 4.62 -1.41 27.80
C LYS A 285 5.97 -1.97 27.30
N ASN A 286 6.20 -1.93 25.98
CA ASN A 286 7.47 -2.36 25.38
C ASN A 286 8.69 -1.47 25.72
N ILE A 287 8.52 -0.26 26.27
CA ILE A 287 9.65 0.63 26.63
C ILE A 287 10.58 -0.05 27.64
N LEU A 288 10.04 -0.71 28.67
CA LEU A 288 10.84 -1.39 29.69
C LEU A 288 11.66 -2.55 29.10
N ILE A 289 11.05 -3.32 28.20
CA ILE A 289 11.70 -4.45 27.51
C ILE A 289 12.79 -3.95 26.56
N LEU A 290 12.52 -2.90 25.78
CA LEU A 290 13.52 -2.26 24.91
C LEU A 290 14.72 -1.77 25.71
N ARG A 291 14.50 -1.04 26.81
CA ARG A 291 15.58 -0.45 27.62
C ARG A 291 16.38 -1.48 28.40
N PHE A 292 15.74 -2.34 29.18
CA PHE A 292 16.41 -3.20 30.16
C PHE A 292 16.64 -4.64 29.68
N GLY A 293 16.00 -5.06 28.59
CA GLY A 293 16.24 -6.34 27.93
C GLY A 293 17.34 -6.32 26.85
N ASN A 294 17.89 -5.15 26.50
CA ASN A 294 18.87 -4.99 25.42
C ASN A 294 20.08 -4.18 25.87
N GLU A 295 21.24 -4.84 25.96
CA GLU A 295 22.48 -4.22 26.47
C GLU A 295 22.90 -2.97 25.68
N PHE A 296 22.78 -2.99 24.35
CA PHE A 296 23.21 -1.86 23.51
C PHE A 296 22.33 -0.60 23.70
N PHE A 297 21.03 -0.79 23.94
CA PHE A 297 20.14 0.32 24.29
C PHE A 297 20.48 0.83 25.70
N ASN A 298 20.59 -0.06 26.69
CA ASN A 298 20.94 0.29 28.06
C ASN A 298 22.24 1.13 28.16
N ALA A 299 23.30 0.71 27.47
CA ALA A 299 24.59 1.40 27.44
C ALA A 299 24.55 2.81 26.83
N THR A 300 23.64 3.04 25.86
CA THR A 300 23.48 4.33 25.17
C THR A 300 22.38 5.22 25.77
N TRP A 301 21.67 4.77 26.81
CA TRP A 301 20.51 5.45 27.38
C TRP A 301 20.87 6.52 28.44
N ASN A 302 21.70 7.49 28.08
CA ASN A 302 22.22 8.51 28.99
C ASN A 302 22.71 9.79 28.27
N ARG A 303 22.93 10.85 29.06
CA ARG A 303 23.47 12.17 28.67
C ARG A 303 24.78 12.17 27.89
N HIS A 304 25.54 11.08 27.85
CA HIS A 304 26.77 11.03 27.06
C HIS A 304 26.46 10.78 25.57
N HIS A 305 25.39 10.05 25.28
CA HIS A 305 25.03 9.62 23.92
C HIS A 305 23.76 10.28 23.38
N ILE A 306 22.78 10.56 24.25
CA ILE A 306 21.53 11.24 23.88
C ILE A 306 21.74 12.76 23.93
N ASP A 307 21.21 13.45 22.92
CA ASP A 307 21.18 14.91 22.85
C ASP A 307 19.85 15.47 23.34
N ASN A 308 18.73 14.99 22.78
CA ASN A 308 17.38 15.38 23.18
C ASN A 308 16.39 14.20 23.07
N VAL A 309 15.36 14.22 23.91
CA VAL A 309 14.24 13.27 23.88
C VAL A 309 12.97 14.04 23.55
N GLN A 310 12.13 13.50 22.66
CA GLN A 310 10.88 14.12 22.26
C GLN A 310 9.73 13.15 22.40
N ILE A 311 8.61 13.62 22.93
CA ILE A 311 7.36 12.86 23.00
C ILE A 311 6.29 13.70 22.34
N THR A 312 5.71 13.18 21.27
CA THR A 312 4.80 13.92 20.39
C THR A 312 3.44 13.24 20.35
N PHE A 313 2.38 13.99 20.59
CA PHE A 313 0.98 13.59 20.40
C PHE A 313 0.30 14.59 19.46
N LYS A 314 -0.43 14.06 18.47
CA LYS A 314 -1.10 14.84 17.43
C LYS A 314 -2.44 14.20 17.10
N GLU A 315 -3.49 15.01 17.06
CA GLU A 315 -4.82 14.64 16.59
C GLU A 315 -5.22 15.52 15.38
N PRO A 316 -5.78 14.95 14.30
CA PRO A 316 -6.19 15.69 13.10
C PRO A 316 -7.62 16.21 13.15
N PHE A 317 -8.31 15.97 14.27
CA PHE A 317 -9.65 16.48 14.58
C PHE A 317 -9.55 17.57 15.66
N GLY A 318 -10.55 18.46 15.69
CA GLY A 318 -10.66 19.52 16.69
C GLY A 318 -11.31 19.02 17.99
N THR A 319 -12.10 19.88 18.64
CA THR A 319 -12.95 19.48 19.78
C THR A 319 -14.27 18.82 19.38
N GLU A 320 -14.65 18.86 18.09
CA GLU A 320 -15.81 18.16 17.51
C GLU A 320 -17.11 18.34 18.35
N GLY A 321 -17.43 19.59 18.69
CA GLY A 321 -18.64 19.95 19.46
C GLY A 321 -18.55 19.67 20.97
N ARG A 322 -17.35 19.35 21.48
CA ARG A 322 -17.05 19.24 22.92
C ARG A 322 -16.18 20.40 23.40
N GLY A 323 -16.16 21.52 22.68
CA GLY A 323 -15.32 22.68 22.94
C GLY A 323 -15.43 23.19 24.38
N GLY A 324 -16.65 23.42 24.88
CA GLY A 324 -16.90 23.92 26.23
C GLY A 324 -16.40 23.00 27.36
N TYR A 325 -16.44 21.67 27.18
CA TYR A 325 -15.82 20.75 28.15
C TYR A 325 -14.29 20.83 28.07
N PHE A 326 -13.72 20.91 26.87
CA PHE A 326 -12.28 21.03 26.69
C PHE A 326 -11.73 22.37 27.21
N ASP A 327 -12.52 23.44 27.15
CA ASP A 327 -12.18 24.80 27.61
C ASP A 327 -11.79 24.85 29.09
N GLU A 328 -12.46 24.05 29.93
CA GLU A 328 -12.17 23.93 31.36
C GLU A 328 -10.82 23.26 31.71
N PHE A 329 -10.16 22.63 30.73
CA PHE A 329 -8.96 21.80 30.96
C PHE A 329 -7.76 22.23 30.09
N GLY A 330 -7.97 22.39 28.79
CA GLY A 330 -6.93 22.62 27.79
C GLY A 330 -6.02 21.42 27.55
N ILE A 331 -5.17 21.52 26.52
CA ILE A 331 -4.32 20.41 26.05
C ILE A 331 -3.30 19.94 27.11
N ILE A 332 -2.89 20.84 28.01
CA ILE A 332 -1.91 20.56 29.06
C ILE A 332 -2.51 19.56 30.07
N ARG A 333 -3.73 19.81 30.55
CA ARG A 333 -4.44 18.90 31.47
C ARG A 333 -5.02 17.67 30.75
N ASP A 334 -5.49 17.81 29.50
CA ASP A 334 -6.04 16.67 28.74
C ASP A 334 -4.98 15.62 28.40
N VAL A 335 -3.77 16.02 27.98
CA VAL A 335 -2.79 15.09 27.37
C VAL A 335 -1.37 15.18 27.96
N MET A 336 -0.91 16.37 28.34
CA MET A 336 0.51 16.52 28.73
C MET A 336 0.81 16.05 30.15
N GLN A 337 0.00 16.46 31.12
CA GLN A 337 0.19 16.14 32.54
C GLN A 337 0.04 14.64 32.84
N ASN A 338 -0.76 13.94 32.04
CA ASN A 338 -0.96 12.50 32.12
C ASN A 338 -0.16 11.78 31.02
N HIS A 339 -0.72 11.60 29.84
CA HIS A 339 -0.25 10.66 28.82
C HIS A 339 1.22 10.86 28.42
N LEU A 340 1.65 12.11 28.16
CA LEU A 340 3.04 12.38 27.78
C LEU A 340 4.01 12.22 28.96
N LEU A 341 3.60 12.64 30.15
CA LEU A 341 4.41 12.50 31.36
C LEU A 341 4.59 11.03 31.76
N GLN A 342 3.53 10.22 31.66
CA GLN A 342 3.59 8.78 31.90
C GLN A 342 4.62 8.11 30.98
N VAL A 343 4.59 8.42 29.68
CA VAL A 343 5.61 7.94 28.73
C VAL A 343 7.00 8.49 29.07
N LEU A 344 7.14 9.75 29.51
CA LEU A 344 8.42 10.32 29.96
C LEU A 344 9.01 9.53 31.13
N THR A 345 8.22 9.22 32.17
CA THR A 345 8.74 8.48 33.34
C THR A 345 9.30 7.12 32.94
N LEU A 346 8.60 6.35 32.09
CA LEU A 346 9.06 5.05 31.59
C LEU A 346 10.32 5.15 30.72
N LEU A 347 10.49 6.24 29.97
CA LEU A 347 11.71 6.52 29.19
C LEU A 347 12.89 6.94 30.08
N ALA A 348 12.62 7.62 31.19
CA ALA A 348 13.65 8.29 31.98
C ALA A 348 14.05 7.55 33.27
N MET A 349 13.18 6.70 33.83
CA MET A 349 13.40 5.97 35.09
C MET A 349 14.70 5.17 35.08
N GLU A 350 15.32 4.98 36.25
CA GLU A 350 16.44 4.04 36.37
C GLU A 350 15.96 2.60 36.19
N ARG A 351 16.90 1.65 36.17
CA ARG A 351 16.56 0.22 36.14
C ARG A 351 15.92 -0.13 37.50
N PRO A 352 14.66 -0.58 37.54
CA PRO A 352 14.02 -0.95 38.81
C PRO A 352 14.68 -2.21 39.38
N ILE A 353 14.55 -2.39 40.70
CA ILE A 353 15.14 -3.53 41.43
C ILE A 353 14.59 -4.86 40.91
N SER A 354 13.30 -4.91 40.62
CA SER A 354 12.62 -6.02 39.96
C SER A 354 11.51 -5.54 39.02
N PHE A 355 10.73 -6.47 38.47
CA PHE A 355 9.49 -6.15 37.74
C PHE A 355 8.25 -6.08 38.66
N SER A 356 8.44 -5.95 39.98
CA SER A 356 7.31 -5.69 40.89
C SER A 356 6.70 -4.31 40.62
N SER A 357 5.40 -4.19 40.87
CA SER A 357 4.65 -2.98 40.56
C SER A 357 5.07 -1.78 41.41
N GLU A 358 5.55 -1.99 42.64
CA GLU A 358 6.11 -0.92 43.47
C GLU A 358 7.50 -0.50 43.00
N ASP A 359 8.43 -1.43 42.69
CA ASP A 359 9.77 -1.09 42.21
C ASP A 359 9.74 -0.24 40.92
N ILE A 360 8.78 -0.55 40.03
CA ILE A 360 8.57 0.23 38.80
C ILE A 360 8.01 1.63 39.14
N ARG A 361 7.01 1.73 40.02
CA ARG A 361 6.38 3.01 40.38
C ARG A 361 7.32 3.92 41.18
N ASP A 362 8.12 3.37 42.09
CA ASP A 362 9.13 4.12 42.84
C ASP A 362 10.14 4.80 41.92
N GLU A 363 10.63 4.10 40.89
CA GLU A 363 11.56 4.69 39.91
C GLU A 363 10.88 5.68 38.94
N LYS A 364 9.58 5.55 38.65
CA LYS A 364 8.79 6.60 37.97
C LYS A 364 8.67 7.86 38.84
N VAL A 365 8.33 7.70 40.11
CA VAL A 365 8.21 8.80 41.08
C VAL A 365 9.56 9.49 41.32
N ARG A 366 10.65 8.73 41.38
CA ARG A 366 12.02 9.25 41.51
C ARG A 366 12.37 10.23 40.38
N VAL A 367 11.96 9.94 39.14
CA VAL A 367 12.10 10.88 38.01
C VAL A 367 11.30 12.16 38.27
N LEU A 368 10.01 12.03 38.60
CA LEU A 368 9.14 13.20 38.81
C LEU A 368 9.61 14.10 39.96
N ARG A 369 10.20 13.52 41.02
CA ARG A 369 10.82 14.28 42.13
C ARG A 369 12.11 15.00 41.71
N ALA A 370 12.82 14.51 40.70
CA ALA A 370 14.01 15.16 40.13
C ALA A 370 13.69 16.23 39.06
N MET A 371 12.41 16.52 38.79
CA MET A 371 11.98 17.56 37.86
C MET A 371 11.55 18.83 38.61
N ASP A 372 11.97 19.99 38.12
CA ASP A 372 11.48 21.31 38.58
C ASP A 372 10.10 21.62 37.97
N PRO A 373 9.31 22.54 38.57
CA PRO A 373 8.16 23.15 37.90
C PRO A 373 8.51 23.72 36.53
N ILE A 374 7.57 23.62 35.58
CA ILE A 374 7.82 24.07 34.20
C ILE A 374 7.85 25.60 34.16
N GLU A 375 8.99 26.16 33.75
CA GLU A 375 9.16 27.60 33.57
C GLU A 375 8.47 28.11 32.29
N PRO A 376 7.70 29.22 32.33
CA PRO A 376 6.99 29.74 31.15
C PRO A 376 7.88 30.03 29.92
N LYS A 377 9.15 30.38 30.11
CA LYS A 377 10.11 30.61 29.01
C LYS A 377 10.43 29.35 28.19
N ASN A 378 10.19 28.17 28.78
CA ASN A 378 10.40 26.86 28.16
C ASN A 378 9.09 26.30 27.56
N VAL A 379 8.10 27.17 27.26
CA VAL A 379 6.77 26.78 26.81
C VAL A 379 6.33 27.65 25.63
N ILE A 380 5.74 27.02 24.62
CA ILE A 380 4.91 27.69 23.61
C ILE A 380 3.50 27.08 23.61
N ILE A 381 2.49 27.94 23.57
CA ILE A 381 1.08 27.56 23.47
C ILE A 381 0.45 28.08 22.19
N GLY A 382 -0.56 27.37 21.70
CA GLY A 382 -1.32 27.78 20.53
C GLY A 382 -2.78 27.36 20.59
N GLN A 383 -3.59 28.02 19.75
CA GLN A 383 -5.02 27.75 19.57
C GLN A 383 -5.30 27.60 18.07
N TYR A 384 -6.11 26.61 17.66
CA TYR A 384 -6.34 26.40 16.22
C TYR A 384 -7.33 27.43 15.65
N GLY A 385 -6.89 28.10 14.58
CA GLY A 385 -7.73 28.91 13.72
C GLY A 385 -8.46 28.08 12.67
N ARG A 386 -9.08 28.75 11.69
CA ARG A 386 -9.69 28.07 10.53
C ARG A 386 -8.66 27.26 9.76
N SER A 387 -9.12 26.25 9.02
CA SER A 387 -8.28 25.64 7.99
C SER A 387 -8.00 26.63 6.85
N LEU A 388 -6.86 26.49 6.18
CA LEU A 388 -6.45 27.40 5.08
C LEU A 388 -7.41 27.38 3.88
N ASP A 389 -8.21 26.33 3.73
CA ASP A 389 -9.26 26.20 2.70
C ASP A 389 -10.65 26.67 3.18
N GLY A 390 -10.79 27.07 4.45
CA GLY A 390 -12.04 27.47 5.09
C GLY A 390 -13.03 26.33 5.35
N SER A 391 -12.66 25.05 5.12
CA SER A 391 -13.57 23.90 5.27
C SER A 391 -13.79 23.46 6.72
N LYS A 392 -12.90 23.84 7.64
CA LYS A 392 -12.99 23.55 9.08
C LYS A 392 -12.97 24.86 9.90
N PRO A 393 -13.89 25.00 10.88
CA PRO A 393 -13.95 26.16 11.76
C PRO A 393 -12.76 26.21 12.73
N GLY A 394 -12.40 27.41 13.18
CA GLY A 394 -11.48 27.61 14.30
C GLY A 394 -12.08 27.24 15.65
N TYR A 395 -11.27 27.25 16.71
CA TYR A 395 -11.71 26.85 18.05
C TYR A 395 -12.83 27.75 18.60
N LEU A 396 -12.70 29.07 18.44
CA LEU A 396 -13.67 30.07 18.90
C LEU A 396 -14.98 30.10 18.08
N GLU A 397 -15.05 29.34 17.00
CA GLU A 397 -16.27 29.16 16.20
C GLU A 397 -17.15 28.00 16.69
N ASP A 398 -16.65 27.15 17.60
CA ASP A 398 -17.50 26.20 18.33
C ASP A 398 -18.47 26.99 19.24
N ASP A 399 -19.77 26.80 19.07
CA ASP A 399 -20.80 27.52 19.84
C ASP A 399 -20.79 27.17 21.33
N THR A 400 -20.10 26.09 21.72
CA THR A 400 -19.91 25.71 23.12
C THR A 400 -18.70 26.41 23.78
N VAL A 401 -17.90 27.16 23.03
CA VAL A 401 -16.67 27.82 23.49
C VAL A 401 -16.90 29.33 23.69
N PRO A 402 -16.45 29.93 24.82
CA PRO A 402 -16.46 31.37 25.02
C PRO A 402 -15.68 32.10 23.91
N LYS A 403 -16.25 33.16 23.32
CA LYS A 403 -15.64 33.86 22.18
C LYS A 403 -14.30 34.55 22.48
N GLU A 404 -13.97 34.75 23.76
CA GLU A 404 -12.67 35.28 24.23
C GLU A 404 -11.79 34.20 24.88
N SER A 405 -12.07 32.91 24.65
CA SER A 405 -11.31 31.82 25.26
C SER A 405 -9.83 31.83 24.87
N ARG A 406 -8.98 31.70 25.88
CA ARG A 406 -7.52 31.54 25.75
C ARG A 406 -7.07 30.10 25.97
N CYS A 407 -8.00 29.14 25.92
CA CYS A 407 -7.69 27.72 26.10
C CYS A 407 -6.66 27.25 25.04
N PRO A 408 -5.52 26.67 25.46
CA PRO A 408 -4.51 26.16 24.53
C PRO A 408 -4.96 24.81 23.95
N THR A 409 -5.12 24.75 22.63
CA THR A 409 -5.38 23.50 21.89
C THR A 409 -4.09 22.84 21.39
N PHE A 410 -2.97 23.56 21.45
CA PHE A 410 -1.61 23.10 21.23
C PHE A 410 -0.69 23.60 22.35
N CYS A 411 0.27 22.77 22.74
CA CYS A 411 1.40 23.16 23.58
C CYS A 411 2.66 22.40 23.13
N ALA A 412 3.81 23.07 23.19
CA ALA A 412 5.11 22.43 23.24
C ALA A 412 5.90 23.01 24.41
N MET A 413 6.54 22.14 25.20
CA MET A 413 7.28 22.55 26.38
C MET A 413 8.53 21.69 26.57
N VAL A 414 9.51 22.22 27.30
CA VAL A 414 10.74 21.51 27.64
C VAL A 414 10.88 21.34 29.14
N ALA A 415 11.12 20.10 29.55
CA ALA A 415 11.44 19.73 30.92
C ALA A 415 12.87 19.18 31.01
N TYR A 416 13.45 19.26 32.21
CA TYR A 416 14.77 18.73 32.54
C TYR A 416 14.67 17.84 33.78
N ILE A 417 15.50 16.81 33.83
CA ILE A 417 15.53 15.82 34.92
C ILE A 417 16.89 15.95 35.60
N LYS A 418 16.91 16.46 36.84
CA LYS A 418 18.12 16.73 37.61
C LYS A 418 18.66 15.45 38.26
N ASN A 419 19.17 14.54 37.44
CA ASN A 419 19.90 13.35 37.90
C ASN A 419 21.13 13.09 37.01
N GLU A 420 22.02 12.19 37.46
CA GLU A 420 23.27 11.87 36.76
C GLU A 420 23.06 11.42 35.31
N ARG A 421 22.00 10.64 35.05
CA ARG A 421 21.68 10.09 33.72
C ARG A 421 21.24 11.15 32.70
N TRP A 422 20.51 12.17 33.13
CA TRP A 422 19.79 13.12 32.26
C TRP A 422 20.20 14.58 32.40
N ASP A 423 21.13 14.91 33.30
CA ASP A 423 21.64 16.27 33.47
C ASP A 423 22.09 16.90 32.13
N GLY A 424 21.49 18.05 31.81
CA GLY A 424 21.65 18.78 30.55
C GLY A 424 20.82 18.30 29.36
N VAL A 425 20.08 17.19 29.44
CA VAL A 425 19.28 16.64 28.32
C VAL A 425 17.85 17.21 28.35
N PRO A 426 17.41 17.98 27.33
CA PRO A 426 16.04 18.45 27.24
C PRO A 426 15.05 17.34 26.83
N PHE A 427 13.95 17.27 27.57
CA PHE A 427 12.77 16.47 27.24
C PHE A 427 11.68 17.36 26.64
N ILE A 428 11.51 17.29 25.31
CA ILE A 428 10.59 18.13 24.53
C ILE A 428 9.23 17.42 24.40
N LEU A 429 8.22 17.94 25.06
CA LEU A 429 6.87 17.39 25.08
C LEU A 429 5.95 18.23 24.18
N LYS A 430 5.30 17.60 23.19
CA LYS A 430 4.47 18.25 22.17
C LYS A 430 3.10 17.60 22.11
N ALA A 431 2.03 18.37 22.31
CA ALA A 431 0.65 17.90 22.21
C ALA A 431 -0.22 18.91 21.46
N GLY A 432 -1.09 18.44 20.57
CA GLY A 432 -2.10 19.33 19.99
C GLY A 432 -3.21 18.64 19.17
N LYS A 433 -4.34 19.33 19.09
CA LYS A 433 -5.51 18.98 18.26
C LYS A 433 -5.52 19.79 16.96
N ALA A 434 -6.36 19.40 16.01
CA ALA A 434 -6.47 20.01 14.68
C ALA A 434 -5.12 20.11 13.91
N LEU A 435 -4.27 19.08 14.01
CA LEU A 435 -2.96 19.01 13.34
C LEU A 435 -3.00 18.22 12.02
N ASN A 436 -1.89 18.18 11.28
CA ASN A 436 -1.82 17.57 9.95
C ASN A 436 -2.01 16.03 9.90
N GLU A 437 -1.92 15.33 11.03
CA GLU A 437 -1.95 13.86 11.10
C GLU A 437 -2.33 13.37 12.51
N GLN A 438 -2.83 12.13 12.61
CA GLN A 438 -2.86 11.42 13.89
C GLN A 438 -1.51 10.75 14.13
N LYS A 439 -0.83 11.06 15.24
CA LYS A 439 0.44 10.42 15.61
C LYS A 439 0.72 10.54 17.10
N THR A 440 1.12 9.42 17.71
CA THR A 440 1.82 9.42 19.00
C THR A 440 3.16 8.71 18.82
N GLU A 441 4.26 9.38 19.13
CA GLU A 441 5.61 8.89 18.84
C GLU A 441 6.63 9.46 19.84
N VAL A 442 7.55 8.60 20.28
CA VAL A 442 8.77 8.98 21.00
C VAL A 442 9.91 9.03 20.00
N ARG A 443 10.75 10.07 20.07
CA ARG A 443 11.99 10.22 19.29
C ARG A 443 13.13 10.56 20.23
N ILE A 444 14.15 9.72 20.26
CA ILE A 444 15.39 9.93 20.99
C ILE A 444 16.46 10.25 19.95
N GLN A 445 16.93 11.50 19.93
CA GLN A 445 17.98 11.93 19.01
C GLN A 445 19.34 11.81 19.72
N PHE A 446 20.24 11.05 19.12
CA PHE A 446 21.61 10.89 19.61
C PHE A 446 22.48 12.10 19.22
N LYS A 447 23.60 12.28 19.91
CA LYS A 447 24.58 13.33 19.61
C LYS A 447 25.24 13.15 18.25
N ASP A 448 25.87 14.22 17.79
CA ASP A 448 26.69 14.19 16.58
C ASP A 448 27.88 13.24 16.74
N VAL A 449 28.27 12.54 15.67
CA VAL A 449 29.52 11.77 15.63
C VAL A 449 30.69 12.74 15.65
N THR A 450 31.78 12.39 16.36
CA THR A 450 33.00 13.20 16.42
C THR A 450 33.53 13.54 15.03
N SER A 451 33.89 14.80 14.81
CA SER A 451 34.40 15.32 13.53
C SER A 451 35.67 14.58 13.07
N GLY A 452 35.79 14.36 11.76
CA GLY A 452 36.89 13.61 11.18
C GLY A 452 36.61 13.16 9.75
N ILE A 453 36.56 11.84 9.53
CA ILE A 453 36.43 11.20 8.21
C ILE A 453 35.15 11.62 7.46
N PHE A 454 34.10 12.00 8.20
CA PHE A 454 32.83 12.43 7.64
C PHE A 454 32.52 13.86 8.04
N LYS A 455 32.03 14.65 7.08
CA LYS A 455 31.58 16.02 7.27
C LYS A 455 30.04 16.03 7.28
N ASP A 456 29.45 16.79 8.21
CA ASP A 456 28.01 17.08 8.27
C ASP A 456 27.08 15.84 8.28
N ILE A 457 27.48 14.78 8.99
CA ILE A 457 26.67 13.56 9.13
C ILE A 457 25.40 13.83 9.97
N PRO A 458 24.21 13.40 9.51
CA PRO A 458 22.98 13.45 10.30
C PRO A 458 23.04 12.61 11.58
N ARG A 459 22.42 13.12 12.65
CA ARG A 459 22.29 12.42 13.93
C ARG A 459 21.48 11.14 13.78
N ASN A 460 21.85 10.12 14.57
CA ASN A 460 21.05 8.91 14.68
C ASN A 460 19.79 9.20 15.51
N GLU A 461 18.70 8.48 15.25
CA GLU A 461 17.46 8.64 16.01
C GLU A 461 16.80 7.28 16.26
N LEU A 462 16.54 6.95 17.53
CA LEU A 462 15.62 5.87 17.88
C LEU A 462 14.20 6.44 17.92
N VAL A 463 13.28 5.78 17.21
CA VAL A 463 11.88 6.16 17.12
C VAL A 463 11.00 5.02 17.58
N ILE A 464 10.11 5.29 18.53
CA ILE A 464 9.09 4.36 19.04
C ILE A 464 7.74 4.98 18.70
N ARG A 465 7.10 4.51 17.62
CA ARG A 465 5.78 4.96 17.21
C ARG A 465 4.72 4.17 17.96
N VAL A 466 4.01 4.87 18.84
CA VAL A 466 2.96 4.31 19.69
C VAL A 466 1.65 4.10 18.91
N GLN A 467 1.31 5.02 18.01
CA GLN A 467 0.16 4.90 17.09
C GLN A 467 0.23 6.00 16.01
N PRO A 468 -0.44 5.85 14.85
CA PRO A 468 -0.92 4.59 14.27
C PRO A 468 0.22 3.80 13.62
N ASN A 469 0.00 2.51 13.35
CA ASN A 469 1.01 1.57 12.83
C ASN A 469 2.22 1.50 13.76
N GLU A 470 2.02 0.77 14.85
CA GLU A 470 2.96 0.45 15.91
C GLU A 470 4.32 0.01 15.32
N SER A 471 5.39 0.75 15.62
CA SER A 471 6.73 0.42 15.13
C SER A 471 7.85 0.91 16.04
N VAL A 472 8.97 0.17 16.03
CA VAL A 472 10.27 0.64 16.54
C VAL A 472 11.21 0.74 15.35
N TYR A 473 11.91 1.85 15.18
CA TYR A 473 12.95 1.94 14.16
C TYR A 473 14.12 2.84 14.58
N ILE A 474 15.32 2.50 14.11
CA ILE A 474 16.54 3.29 14.34
C ILE A 474 16.97 3.90 13.00
N LYS A 475 16.95 5.23 12.91
CA LYS A 475 17.61 5.97 11.82
C LYS A 475 19.12 5.99 12.07
N MET A 476 19.87 5.57 11.06
CA MET A 476 21.33 5.48 11.08
C MET A 476 21.93 5.84 9.72
N ASN A 477 23.22 6.16 9.71
CA ASN A 477 23.94 6.45 8.48
C ASN A 477 24.54 5.17 7.92
N SER A 478 24.33 4.92 6.64
CA SER A 478 24.90 3.81 5.89
C SER A 478 25.55 4.31 4.61
N LYS A 479 26.42 3.49 4.00
CA LYS A 479 26.95 3.77 2.66
C LYS A 479 25.81 3.66 1.65
N LEU A 480 25.67 4.65 0.77
CA LEU A 480 24.75 4.57 -0.37
C LEU A 480 25.02 3.30 -1.20
N PRO A 481 24.03 2.43 -1.45
CA PRO A 481 24.23 1.24 -2.28
C PRO A 481 24.71 1.60 -3.69
N GLY A 482 25.69 0.85 -4.21
CA GLY A 482 26.36 1.15 -5.48
C GLY A 482 27.85 1.45 -5.32
N LEU A 483 28.43 2.21 -6.26
CA LEU A 483 29.88 2.47 -6.33
C LEU A 483 30.34 3.71 -5.53
N SER A 484 29.43 4.62 -5.18
CA SER A 484 29.73 5.81 -4.38
C SER A 484 30.05 5.46 -2.91
N MET A 485 30.98 6.18 -2.29
CA MET A 485 31.26 6.12 -0.84
C MET A 485 30.46 7.13 -0.02
N GLN A 486 29.55 7.89 -0.64
CA GLN A 486 28.66 8.81 0.06
C GLN A 486 27.79 8.08 1.09
N THR A 487 27.52 8.76 2.20
CA THR A 487 26.61 8.31 3.26
C THR A 487 25.17 8.73 2.97
N VAL A 488 24.22 7.88 3.34
CA VAL A 488 22.78 8.13 3.28
C VAL A 488 22.13 7.72 4.60
N VAL A 489 21.09 8.43 5.03
CA VAL A 489 20.28 8.02 6.19
C VAL A 489 19.35 6.91 5.78
N THR A 490 19.35 5.82 6.54
CA THR A 490 18.46 4.67 6.38
C THR A 490 18.02 4.17 7.76
N GLU A 491 17.18 3.15 7.81
CA GLU A 491 16.54 2.66 9.02
C GLU A 491 16.63 1.14 9.20
N LEU A 492 16.78 0.72 10.46
CA LEU A 492 16.41 -0.62 10.88
C LEU A 492 14.97 -0.57 11.40
N ASP A 493 14.02 -1.19 10.71
CA ASP A 493 12.57 -1.12 11.00
C ASP A 493 12.00 -2.41 11.59
N LEU A 494 11.22 -2.25 12.65
CA LEU A 494 10.31 -3.25 13.23
C LEU A 494 8.88 -2.68 13.26
N THR A 495 8.21 -2.69 12.11
CA THR A 495 6.76 -2.44 12.03
C THR A 495 5.96 -3.67 12.48
N TYR A 496 5.23 -3.57 13.58
CA TYR A 496 4.53 -4.70 14.21
C TYR A 496 3.53 -5.36 13.26
N ARG A 497 2.68 -4.57 12.61
CA ARG A 497 1.67 -5.06 11.65
C ARG A 497 2.26 -5.87 10.48
N ARG A 498 3.53 -5.64 10.13
CA ARG A 498 4.26 -6.38 9.09
C ARG A 498 4.96 -7.61 9.65
N ARG A 499 5.51 -7.54 10.87
CA ARG A 499 6.31 -8.61 11.48
C ARG A 499 5.47 -9.66 12.23
N PHE A 500 4.30 -9.26 12.71
CA PHE A 500 3.38 -10.03 13.55
C PHE A 500 1.96 -9.98 12.97
N SER A 501 1.82 -10.20 11.65
CA SER A 501 0.55 -10.10 10.92
C SER A 501 -0.59 -10.93 11.49
N ASP A 502 -0.24 -12.04 12.15
CA ASP A 502 -1.17 -13.07 12.60
C ASP A 502 -1.58 -12.88 14.08
N LEU A 503 -1.05 -11.85 14.75
CA LEU A 503 -1.34 -11.51 16.15
C LEU A 503 -2.25 -10.29 16.23
N LYS A 504 -3.32 -10.37 17.04
CA LYS A 504 -4.11 -9.20 17.44
C LYS A 504 -3.40 -8.49 18.59
N ILE A 505 -2.92 -7.27 18.35
CA ILE A 505 -2.52 -6.35 19.43
C ILE A 505 -3.78 -5.99 20.25
N PRO A 506 -3.78 -6.15 21.58
CA PRO A 506 -4.93 -5.79 22.41
C PRO A 506 -5.13 -4.26 22.46
N GLU A 507 -6.38 -3.81 22.58
CA GLU A 507 -6.66 -2.40 22.89
C GLU A 507 -6.18 -2.07 24.31
N ALA A 508 -5.81 -0.82 24.57
CA ALA A 508 -5.26 -0.41 25.86
C ALA A 508 -6.17 -0.74 27.07
N TYR A 509 -7.49 -0.67 26.90
CA TYR A 509 -8.46 -1.04 27.93
C TYR A 509 -8.55 -2.57 28.13
N GLU A 510 -8.31 -3.40 27.11
CA GLU A 510 -8.18 -4.86 27.30
C GLU A 510 -6.98 -5.16 28.20
N SER A 511 -5.84 -4.51 27.92
CA SER A 511 -4.59 -4.63 28.68
C SER A 511 -4.75 -4.18 30.14
N LEU A 512 -5.22 -2.95 30.39
CA LEU A 512 -5.34 -2.42 31.75
C LEU A 512 -6.41 -3.14 32.58
N ILE A 513 -7.57 -3.47 32.01
CA ILE A 513 -8.58 -4.21 32.77
C ILE A 513 -8.03 -5.56 33.23
N LEU A 514 -7.23 -6.24 32.38
CA LEU A 514 -6.55 -7.48 32.76
C LEU A 514 -5.46 -7.27 33.83
N ASP A 515 -4.68 -6.19 33.76
CA ASP A 515 -3.67 -5.86 34.77
C ASP A 515 -4.34 -5.58 36.14
N ALA A 516 -5.42 -4.78 36.19
CA ALA A 516 -6.22 -4.55 37.41
C ALA A 516 -6.87 -5.84 37.96
N PHE A 517 -7.24 -6.76 37.08
CA PHE A 517 -7.75 -8.09 37.42
C PHE A 517 -6.68 -9.02 38.00
N LYS A 518 -5.42 -8.86 37.62
CA LYS A 518 -4.28 -9.54 38.26
C LYS A 518 -3.83 -8.86 39.57
N GLY A 519 -4.21 -7.61 39.78
CA GLY A 519 -3.65 -6.78 40.86
C GLY A 519 -2.26 -6.24 40.52
N ASP A 520 -1.94 -6.15 39.23
CA ASP A 520 -0.71 -5.51 38.76
C ASP A 520 -0.93 -4.00 38.63
N HIS A 521 -0.34 -3.24 39.57
CA HIS A 521 -0.40 -1.79 39.58
C HIS A 521 0.67 -1.12 38.69
N SER A 522 1.56 -1.87 38.01
CA SER A 522 2.69 -1.30 37.25
C SER A 522 2.27 -0.28 36.20
N ASN A 523 1.08 -0.47 35.62
CA ASN A 523 0.51 0.34 34.54
C ASN A 523 -0.61 1.29 35.05
N PHE A 524 -0.61 1.63 36.34
CA PHE A 524 -1.56 2.54 36.99
C PHE A 524 -0.84 3.67 37.72
N VAL A 525 -1.50 4.82 37.86
CA VAL A 525 -0.91 6.01 38.47
C VAL A 525 -1.06 5.97 40.00
N ARG A 526 0.07 5.97 40.72
CA ARG A 526 0.07 6.03 42.20
C ARG A 526 -0.27 7.45 42.69
N ASP A 527 -0.69 7.56 43.94
CA ASP A 527 -1.04 8.83 44.58
C ASP A 527 0.14 9.83 44.62
N ASP A 528 1.32 9.39 45.06
CA ASP A 528 2.53 10.22 45.15
C ASP A 528 3.12 10.56 43.77
N GLU A 529 2.87 9.70 42.78
CA GLU A 529 3.15 9.96 41.36
C GLU A 529 2.27 11.09 40.82
N LEU A 530 0.98 11.07 41.18
CA LEU A 530 0.03 12.10 40.80
C LEU A 530 0.36 13.44 41.50
N ASP A 531 0.70 13.45 42.78
CA ASP A 531 1.16 14.65 43.51
C ASP A 531 2.41 15.26 42.84
N ALA A 532 3.42 14.43 42.59
CA ALA A 532 4.66 14.86 41.94
C ALA A 532 4.43 15.39 40.52
N SER A 533 3.48 14.80 39.77
CA SER A 533 3.06 15.31 38.46
C SER A 533 2.43 16.71 38.57
N TRP A 534 1.46 16.90 39.46
CA TRP A 534 0.75 18.17 39.58
C TRP A 534 1.62 19.28 40.17
N ARG A 535 2.58 18.96 41.04
CA ARG A 535 3.61 19.89 41.52
C ARG A 535 4.39 20.53 40.35
N MET A 536 4.63 19.77 39.28
CA MET A 536 5.36 20.25 38.13
C MET A 536 4.53 21.17 37.21
N PHE A 537 3.24 20.85 37.02
CA PHE A 537 2.36 21.56 36.08
C PHE A 537 1.57 22.72 36.67
N SER A 538 1.16 22.65 37.93
CA SER A 538 0.23 23.64 38.52
C SER A 538 0.75 25.07 38.47
N PRO A 539 2.05 25.37 38.71
CA PRO A 539 2.56 26.74 38.60
C PRO A 539 2.43 27.33 37.18
N LEU A 540 2.66 26.52 36.13
CA LEU A 540 2.45 26.95 34.74
C LEU A 540 0.97 27.16 34.43
N LEU A 541 0.11 26.27 34.93
CA LEU A 541 -1.34 26.35 34.71
C LEU A 541 -1.93 27.59 35.37
N HIS A 542 -1.60 27.86 36.64
CA HIS A 542 -2.03 29.07 37.33
C HIS A 542 -1.45 30.32 36.65
N TYR A 543 -0.18 30.30 36.23
CA TYR A 543 0.40 31.41 35.46
C TYR A 543 -0.39 31.71 34.17
N LEU A 544 -0.83 30.70 33.42
CA LEU A 544 -1.68 30.90 32.22
C LEU A 544 -3.12 31.31 32.57
N ASP A 545 -3.65 30.83 33.69
CA ASP A 545 -5.01 31.14 34.14
C ASP A 545 -5.11 32.56 34.75
N ASP A 546 -4.07 33.05 35.43
CA ASP A 546 -4.02 34.38 36.05
C ASP A 546 -3.65 35.49 35.05
N ASN A 547 -2.67 35.25 34.17
CA ASN A 547 -2.13 36.27 33.26
C ASN A 547 -2.95 36.33 31.95
N LYS A 548 -4.15 36.93 32.05
CA LYS A 548 -5.11 37.12 30.96
C LYS A 548 -4.65 38.07 29.84
N GLU A 549 -3.40 38.52 29.83
CA GLU A 549 -2.75 39.16 28.69
C GLU A 549 -2.10 38.15 27.74
N ILE A 550 -1.75 36.94 28.20
CA ILE A 550 -1.12 35.89 27.38
C ILE A 550 -2.11 35.37 26.34
N ILE A 551 -1.77 35.48 25.05
CA ILE A 551 -2.58 35.02 23.92
C ILE A 551 -1.93 33.77 23.32
N PRO A 552 -2.64 32.63 23.21
CA PRO A 552 -2.13 31.47 22.49
C PRO A 552 -1.89 31.82 21.01
N MET A 553 -0.76 31.38 20.44
CA MET A 553 -0.47 31.62 19.03
C MET A 553 -1.47 30.88 18.12
N GLU A 554 -2.09 31.61 17.19
CA GLU A 554 -2.97 31.00 16.20
C GLU A 554 -2.17 30.06 15.28
N TYR A 555 -2.71 28.87 15.02
CA TYR A 555 -2.19 27.97 13.98
C TYR A 555 -3.34 27.46 13.10
N PRO A 556 -3.21 27.40 11.77
CA PRO A 556 -4.28 26.91 10.91
C PRO A 556 -4.62 25.45 11.21
N TYR A 557 -5.92 25.12 11.20
CA TYR A 557 -6.37 23.73 11.29
C TYR A 557 -5.72 22.91 10.17
N GLY A 558 -5.08 21.81 10.55
CA GLY A 558 -4.37 20.89 9.65
C GLY A 558 -2.89 21.22 9.45
N SER A 559 -2.34 22.23 10.13
CA SER A 559 -0.90 22.53 10.15
C SER A 559 -0.11 21.63 11.11
N ARG A 560 1.20 21.85 11.25
CA ARG A 560 2.06 21.13 12.22
C ARG A 560 1.97 21.69 13.66
N GLY A 561 1.33 22.84 13.84
CA GLY A 561 1.33 23.65 15.07
C GLY A 561 1.72 25.10 14.75
N PRO A 562 1.97 25.94 15.77
CA PRO A 562 2.45 27.32 15.60
C PRO A 562 3.73 27.40 14.76
N ALA A 563 3.90 28.48 13.99
CA ALA A 563 5.04 28.63 13.07
C ALA A 563 6.41 28.56 13.78
N VAL A 564 6.52 29.12 14.99
CA VAL A 564 7.74 29.12 15.82
C VAL A 564 8.12 27.75 16.39
N LEU A 565 7.34 26.70 16.16
CA LEU A 565 7.56 25.37 16.75
C LEU A 565 8.91 24.77 16.33
N ASP A 566 9.28 24.88 15.05
CA ASP A 566 10.52 24.29 14.57
C ASP A 566 11.74 25.02 15.17
N ASP A 567 11.75 26.36 15.16
CA ASP A 567 12.77 27.21 15.81
C ASP A 567 12.87 26.95 17.32
N PHE A 568 11.73 26.84 18.01
CA PHE A 568 11.66 26.49 19.42
C PHE A 568 12.32 25.14 19.68
N THR A 569 12.02 24.10 18.90
CA THR A 569 12.69 22.80 19.10
C THR A 569 14.17 22.82 18.75
N ALA A 570 14.58 23.62 17.76
CA ALA A 570 15.97 23.77 17.36
C ALA A 570 16.83 24.46 18.44
N SER A 571 16.27 25.44 19.17
CA SER A 571 16.96 26.09 20.29
C SER A 571 17.26 25.15 21.47
N TYR A 572 16.49 24.06 21.61
CA TYR A 572 16.75 22.94 22.52
C TYR A 572 17.49 21.76 21.88
N GLY A 573 18.29 22.03 20.83
CA GLY A 573 19.23 21.07 20.24
C GLY A 573 18.63 20.14 19.18
N TYR A 574 17.34 20.20 18.88
CA TYR A 574 16.78 19.33 17.84
C TYR A 574 17.27 19.73 16.44
N LYS A 575 18.08 18.87 15.82
CA LYS A 575 18.46 19.02 14.41
C LYS A 575 17.46 18.28 13.54
N PHE A 576 16.65 19.01 12.77
CA PHE A 576 15.75 18.44 11.77
C PHE A 576 16.50 18.09 10.49
N SER A 577 16.44 16.83 10.04
CA SER A 577 17.27 16.31 8.93
C SER A 577 16.47 15.94 7.66
N ASP A 578 15.56 16.80 7.21
CA ASP A 578 14.91 16.64 5.89
C ASP A 578 15.89 16.84 4.73
N ALA A 579 16.98 17.62 4.93
CA ALA A 579 18.04 17.83 3.94
C ALA A 579 18.75 16.53 3.48
N ALA A 580 18.58 15.42 4.21
CA ALA A 580 19.12 14.10 3.86
C ALA A 580 18.15 13.22 3.04
N GLY A 581 16.96 13.71 2.68
CA GLY A 581 16.01 12.99 1.81
C GLY A 581 15.32 11.78 2.45
N TYR A 582 15.36 11.65 3.78
CA TYR A 582 14.77 10.52 4.50
C TYR A 582 13.22 10.58 4.52
N GLN A 583 12.56 9.64 3.83
CA GLN A 583 11.11 9.44 3.94
C GLN A 583 10.76 7.97 4.22
N TRP A 584 10.01 7.74 5.30
CA TRP A 584 9.54 6.42 5.71
C TRP A 584 8.44 5.90 4.76
N PRO A 585 8.46 4.63 4.31
CA PRO A 585 7.62 4.15 3.21
C PRO A 585 6.13 4.08 3.58
N VAL A 586 5.30 4.87 2.88
CA VAL A 586 3.83 4.80 2.96
C VAL A 586 3.29 3.99 1.78
N THR A 587 2.55 2.91 2.06
CA THR A 587 1.99 2.01 1.04
C THR A 587 0.49 2.18 0.86
N THR A 588 0.04 2.62 -0.33
CA THR A 588 -0.98 1.97 -1.21
C THR A 588 -1.67 2.93 -2.19
N SER A 589 -1.92 2.46 -3.42
CA SER A 589 -3.00 2.90 -4.33
C SER A 589 -3.35 1.79 -5.35
N ALA A 590 -4.54 1.84 -5.95
CA ALA A 590 -5.37 0.68 -6.31
C ALA A 590 -5.36 0.23 -7.81
N PRO A 591 -5.84 -1.00 -8.14
CA PRO A 591 -6.05 -1.51 -9.50
C PRO A 591 -7.30 -0.95 -10.21
N ASN A 592 -7.38 -1.18 -11.54
CA ASN A 592 -8.59 -1.35 -12.41
C ASN A 592 -8.60 -0.58 -13.76
N ARG A 593 -7.58 0.20 -14.12
CA ARG A 593 -7.51 0.89 -15.44
C ARG A 593 -7.55 -0.02 -16.68
N LEU A 594 -7.33 -1.33 -16.52
CA LEU A 594 -7.12 -2.27 -17.62
C LEU A 594 -8.27 -3.25 -17.85
N PHE A 595 -9.38 -3.10 -17.12
CA PHE A 595 -10.59 -3.85 -17.47
C PHE A 595 -11.12 -3.40 -18.84
N THR A 596 -11.28 -2.08 -19.02
CA THR A 596 -11.73 -1.45 -20.26
C THR A 596 -10.90 -1.85 -21.47
N TRP A 597 -9.56 -1.81 -21.36
CA TRP A 597 -8.66 -2.18 -22.45
C TRP A 597 -8.77 -3.68 -22.80
N GLY A 598 -9.02 -4.54 -21.81
CA GLY A 598 -9.32 -5.96 -22.03
C GLY A 598 -10.61 -6.18 -22.82
N THR A 599 -11.68 -5.44 -22.51
CA THR A 599 -12.94 -5.46 -23.27
C THR A 599 -12.73 -5.00 -24.72
N GLU A 600 -11.96 -3.92 -24.92
CA GLU A 600 -11.67 -3.34 -26.23
C GLU A 600 -10.87 -4.28 -27.14
N MET A 601 -9.75 -4.83 -26.66
CA MET A 601 -8.95 -5.83 -27.39
C MET A 601 -9.72 -7.12 -27.70
N THR A 602 -10.77 -7.41 -26.94
CA THR A 602 -11.59 -8.62 -27.13
C THR A 602 -12.68 -8.42 -28.17
N TYR A 603 -13.49 -7.37 -28.05
CA TYR A 603 -14.74 -7.25 -28.81
C TYR A 603 -14.74 -6.16 -29.89
N CYS A 604 -13.92 -5.10 -29.82
CA CYS A 604 -14.02 -4.01 -30.79
C CYS A 604 -13.62 -4.42 -32.22
N THR A 605 -12.55 -5.22 -32.39
CA THR A 605 -12.18 -5.75 -33.70
C THR A 605 -13.31 -6.58 -34.32
N PRO A 606 -13.83 -7.67 -33.71
CA PRO A 606 -14.90 -8.45 -34.32
C PRO A 606 -16.22 -7.67 -34.46
N TYR A 607 -16.53 -6.71 -33.58
CA TYR A 607 -17.70 -5.85 -33.71
C TYR A 607 -17.65 -4.96 -34.96
N LEU A 608 -16.51 -4.31 -35.24
CA LEU A 608 -16.35 -3.51 -36.45
C LEU A 608 -16.46 -4.36 -37.74
N LEU A 609 -15.97 -5.59 -37.71
CA LEU A 609 -16.13 -6.53 -38.83
C LEU A 609 -17.61 -6.93 -39.01
N GLN A 610 -18.33 -7.23 -37.93
CA GLN A 610 -19.77 -7.52 -37.97
C GLN A 610 -20.59 -6.35 -38.55
N LEU A 611 -20.25 -5.10 -38.21
CA LEU A 611 -20.88 -3.91 -38.80
C LEU A 611 -20.60 -3.76 -40.32
N GLY A 612 -19.70 -4.56 -40.89
CA GLY A 612 -19.37 -4.59 -42.32
C GLY A 612 -18.12 -3.79 -42.69
N LEU A 613 -17.25 -3.47 -41.73
CA LEU A 613 -15.95 -2.86 -42.00
C LEU A 613 -14.96 -3.94 -42.49
N THR A 614 -14.14 -3.65 -43.50
CA THR A 614 -13.11 -4.62 -43.94
C THR A 614 -11.98 -4.70 -42.91
N LYS A 615 -11.24 -5.82 -42.85
CA LYS A 615 -10.05 -5.93 -41.97
C LYS A 615 -9.02 -4.82 -42.24
N SER A 616 -8.82 -4.45 -43.51
CA SER A 616 -7.97 -3.31 -43.89
C SER A 616 -8.47 -1.99 -43.29
N LYS A 617 -9.75 -1.64 -43.43
CA LYS A 617 -10.31 -0.42 -42.81
C LYS A 617 -10.30 -0.48 -41.28
N THR A 618 -10.55 -1.65 -40.70
CA THR A 618 -10.48 -1.89 -39.25
C THR A 618 -9.07 -1.66 -38.70
N SER A 619 -8.03 -2.06 -39.43
CA SER A 619 -6.66 -1.75 -39.01
C SER A 619 -6.36 -0.24 -38.95
N LEU A 620 -6.96 0.56 -39.83
CA LEU A 620 -6.81 2.02 -39.80
C LEU A 620 -7.52 2.69 -38.61
N VAL A 621 -8.59 2.08 -38.07
CA VAL A 621 -9.25 2.55 -36.84
C VAL A 621 -8.28 2.48 -35.65
N TRP A 622 -7.47 1.43 -35.58
CA TRP A 622 -6.45 1.24 -34.54
C TRP A 622 -5.24 2.21 -34.62
N ILE A 623 -5.28 3.23 -35.47
CA ILE A 623 -4.35 4.38 -35.43
C ILE A 623 -4.69 5.33 -34.26
N ALA A 624 -5.93 5.31 -33.74
CA ALA A 624 -6.36 6.19 -32.65
C ALA A 624 -5.55 6.03 -31.35
N GLY A 625 -5.32 4.81 -30.89
CA GLY A 625 -4.50 4.50 -29.72
C GLY A 625 -3.05 5.01 -29.81
N PRO A 626 -2.29 4.68 -30.88
CA PRO A 626 -0.95 5.23 -31.12
C PRO A 626 -0.91 6.76 -31.20
N LEU A 627 -1.90 7.37 -31.89
CA LEU A 627 -1.99 8.82 -32.08
C LEU A 627 -2.28 9.55 -30.76
N SER A 628 -3.22 9.05 -29.96
CA SER A 628 -3.53 9.59 -28.64
C SER A 628 -2.41 9.33 -27.63
N GLY A 629 -1.74 8.18 -27.70
CA GLY A 629 -0.55 7.87 -26.91
C GLY A 629 0.61 8.84 -27.16
N LEU A 630 0.82 9.26 -28.41
CA LEU A 630 1.87 10.19 -28.82
C LEU A 630 1.55 11.66 -28.47
N ILE A 631 0.30 12.10 -28.66
CA ILE A 631 -0.09 13.52 -28.55
C ILE A 631 -0.75 13.84 -27.21
N ILE A 632 -1.71 13.03 -26.76
CA ILE A 632 -2.55 13.35 -25.60
C ILE A 632 -1.82 13.09 -24.29
N GLN A 633 -1.04 11.99 -24.15
CA GLN A 633 -0.34 11.70 -22.89
C GLN A 633 0.63 12.82 -22.46
N PRO A 634 1.49 13.40 -23.33
CA PRO A 634 2.33 14.54 -22.94
C PRO A 634 1.53 15.81 -22.69
N LEU A 635 0.56 16.12 -23.55
CA LEU A 635 -0.25 17.34 -23.49
C LEU A 635 -1.08 17.41 -22.20
N ILE A 636 -1.77 16.32 -21.84
CA ILE A 636 -2.58 16.27 -20.62
C ILE A 636 -1.70 16.28 -19.36
N GLY A 637 -0.46 15.79 -19.45
CA GLY A 637 0.56 15.98 -18.41
C GLY A 637 0.71 17.48 -18.11
N VAL A 638 1.15 18.26 -19.09
CA VAL A 638 1.38 19.72 -18.95
C VAL A 638 0.11 20.47 -18.54
N ILE A 639 -1.06 20.14 -19.11
CA ILE A 639 -2.34 20.80 -18.76
C ILE A 639 -2.72 20.50 -17.32
N ALA A 640 -2.69 19.22 -16.91
CA ALA A 640 -3.06 18.86 -15.55
C ALA A 640 -2.02 19.35 -14.52
N ASP A 641 -0.72 19.43 -14.86
CA ASP A 641 0.32 20.00 -13.99
C ASP A 641 0.05 21.46 -13.60
N ARG A 642 -0.67 22.22 -14.46
CA ARG A 642 -1.04 23.63 -14.25
C ARG A 642 -2.42 23.83 -13.58
N SER A 643 -3.12 22.74 -13.28
CA SER A 643 -4.48 22.78 -12.72
C SER A 643 -4.51 23.34 -11.30
N ARG A 644 -5.23 24.45 -11.12
CA ARG A 644 -5.51 25.09 -9.82
C ARG A 644 -6.85 24.62 -9.20
N SER A 645 -7.37 23.46 -9.62
CA SER A 645 -8.69 22.99 -9.17
C SER A 645 -8.71 22.63 -7.68
N LYS A 646 -9.77 23.07 -6.98
CA LYS A 646 -10.01 22.76 -5.56
C LYS A 646 -10.13 21.26 -5.26
N TRP A 647 -10.40 20.44 -6.27
CA TRP A 647 -10.56 18.98 -6.10
C TRP A 647 -9.25 18.20 -6.28
N GLY A 648 -8.13 18.88 -6.54
CA GLY A 648 -6.84 18.28 -6.83
C GLY A 648 -6.38 18.56 -8.26
N ARG A 649 -5.08 18.35 -8.50
CA ARG A 649 -4.40 18.73 -9.74
C ARG A 649 -4.75 17.79 -10.91
N ARG A 650 -4.64 16.48 -10.71
CA ARG A 650 -4.92 15.41 -11.70
C ARG A 650 -6.36 14.91 -11.66
N ARG A 651 -7.01 14.89 -10.48
CA ARG A 651 -8.34 14.27 -10.30
C ARG A 651 -9.47 14.74 -11.23
N PRO A 652 -9.65 16.05 -11.53
CA PRO A 652 -10.72 16.47 -12.42
C PRO A 652 -10.63 15.81 -13.80
N PHE A 653 -9.42 15.67 -14.34
CA PHE A 653 -9.16 15.03 -15.63
C PHE A 653 -9.34 13.50 -15.57
N MET A 654 -8.95 12.85 -14.46
CA MET A 654 -9.23 11.42 -14.25
C MET A 654 -10.74 11.13 -14.23
N ILE A 655 -11.48 11.89 -13.42
CA ILE A 655 -12.93 11.70 -13.26
C ILE A 655 -13.66 12.01 -14.57
N PHE A 656 -13.38 13.17 -15.18
CA PHE A 656 -13.98 13.56 -16.47
C PHE A 656 -13.67 12.55 -17.57
N GLY A 657 -12.40 12.16 -17.74
CA GLY A 657 -11.99 11.14 -18.71
C GLY A 657 -12.70 9.80 -18.48
N SER A 658 -12.87 9.37 -17.23
CA SER A 658 -13.58 8.13 -16.92
C SER A 658 -15.08 8.17 -17.28
N PHE A 659 -15.74 9.32 -17.13
CA PHE A 659 -17.12 9.50 -17.57
C PHE A 659 -17.26 9.53 -19.09
N VAL A 660 -16.33 10.17 -19.81
CA VAL A 660 -16.33 10.15 -21.28
C VAL A 660 -16.12 8.72 -21.81
N VAL A 661 -15.16 7.96 -21.26
CA VAL A 661 -14.97 6.54 -21.62
C VAL A 661 -16.24 5.73 -21.32
N ALA A 662 -16.82 5.86 -20.13
CA ALA A 662 -18.04 5.15 -19.74
C ALA A 662 -19.21 5.47 -20.70
N PHE A 663 -19.41 6.74 -21.04
CA PHE A 663 -20.43 7.16 -22.00
C PHE A 663 -20.19 6.57 -23.40
N CYS A 664 -18.97 6.67 -23.93
CA CYS A 664 -18.66 6.16 -25.26
C CYS A 664 -18.71 4.63 -25.35
N LEU A 665 -18.41 3.89 -24.28
CA LEU A 665 -18.63 2.44 -24.20
C LEU A 665 -20.12 2.07 -24.24
N LEU A 666 -20.98 2.84 -23.55
CA LEU A 666 -22.43 2.63 -23.61
C LEU A 666 -22.99 2.98 -24.99
N VAL A 667 -22.50 4.04 -25.64
CA VAL A 667 -22.85 4.33 -27.04
C VAL A 667 -22.40 3.18 -27.95
N LEU A 668 -21.19 2.64 -27.75
CA LEU A 668 -20.64 1.53 -28.54
C LEU A 668 -21.53 0.27 -28.50
N GLY A 669 -22.11 -0.06 -27.33
CA GLY A 669 -22.98 -1.23 -27.20
C GLY A 669 -24.32 -1.11 -27.94
N TRP A 670 -24.80 0.11 -28.18
CA TRP A 670 -26.13 0.40 -28.73
C TRP A 670 -26.09 1.27 -30.01
N THR A 671 -24.98 1.28 -30.77
CA THR A 671 -24.85 2.20 -31.92
C THR A 671 -25.93 1.96 -32.99
N THR A 672 -26.32 0.70 -33.22
CA THR A 672 -27.34 0.33 -34.22
C THR A 672 -28.71 0.87 -33.83
N GLU A 673 -29.10 0.74 -32.57
CA GLU A 673 -30.35 1.26 -32.01
C GLU A 673 -30.35 2.79 -32.02
N ILE A 674 -29.25 3.43 -31.59
CA ILE A 674 -29.11 4.87 -31.57
C ILE A 674 -29.26 5.47 -32.98
N VAL A 675 -28.59 4.90 -33.99
CA VAL A 675 -28.69 5.40 -35.37
C VAL A 675 -30.06 5.08 -35.99
N GLY A 676 -30.65 3.92 -35.68
CA GLY A 676 -31.98 3.53 -36.14
C GLY A 676 -33.11 4.44 -35.66
N LEU A 677 -32.94 5.17 -34.56
CA LEU A 677 -33.88 6.20 -34.11
C LEU A 677 -33.91 7.44 -35.03
N PHE A 678 -32.80 7.74 -35.72
CA PHE A 678 -32.66 8.95 -36.54
C PHE A 678 -32.67 8.68 -38.06
N VAL A 679 -32.18 7.51 -38.49
CA VAL A 679 -32.01 7.16 -39.90
C VAL A 679 -32.78 5.89 -40.25
N LYS A 680 -33.85 6.04 -41.05
CA LYS A 680 -34.72 4.93 -41.48
C LYS A 680 -34.30 4.28 -42.82
N ASP A 681 -33.32 4.86 -43.50
CA ASP A 681 -32.76 4.37 -44.76
C ASP A 681 -31.65 3.35 -44.44
N PRO A 682 -31.75 2.07 -44.86
CA PRO A 682 -30.89 1.00 -44.37
C PRO A 682 -29.42 1.16 -44.73
N GLU A 683 -29.08 1.67 -45.93
CA GLU A 683 -27.67 1.90 -46.30
C GLU A 683 -27.06 3.06 -45.54
N LYS A 684 -27.84 4.15 -45.37
CA LYS A 684 -27.40 5.32 -44.59
C LYS A 684 -27.32 4.99 -43.10
N ALA A 685 -28.21 4.13 -42.59
CA ALA A 685 -28.16 3.63 -41.22
C ALA A 685 -26.89 2.80 -41.01
N LYS A 686 -26.58 1.83 -41.88
CA LYS A 686 -25.34 1.04 -41.79
C LYS A 686 -24.09 1.93 -41.78
N ASN A 687 -23.98 2.87 -42.71
CA ASN A 687 -22.85 3.81 -42.75
C ASN A 687 -22.80 4.74 -41.53
N GLY A 688 -23.95 5.18 -41.01
CA GLY A 688 -24.07 5.97 -39.79
C GLY A 688 -23.64 5.19 -38.54
N THR A 689 -24.04 3.93 -38.41
CA THR A 689 -23.66 3.02 -37.31
C THR A 689 -22.14 2.79 -37.31
N ILE A 690 -21.54 2.51 -38.47
CA ILE A 690 -20.09 2.40 -38.63
C ILE A 690 -19.40 3.71 -38.19
N ALA A 691 -19.86 4.86 -38.66
CA ALA A 691 -19.26 6.16 -38.32
C ALA A 691 -19.35 6.46 -36.81
N LEU A 692 -20.49 6.16 -36.18
CA LEU A 692 -20.69 6.34 -34.74
C LEU A 692 -19.83 5.38 -33.91
N ALA A 693 -19.70 4.12 -34.34
CA ALA A 693 -18.84 3.13 -33.68
C ALA A 693 -17.36 3.52 -33.74
N VAL A 694 -16.85 3.92 -34.92
CA VAL A 694 -15.47 4.40 -35.09
C VAL A 694 -15.21 5.66 -34.27
N LEU A 695 -16.13 6.63 -34.28
CA LEU A 695 -16.01 7.84 -33.45
C LEU A 695 -16.01 7.52 -31.95
N SER A 696 -16.81 6.54 -31.51
CA SER A 696 -16.88 6.12 -30.11
C SER A 696 -15.58 5.43 -29.67
N ILE A 697 -14.99 4.57 -30.51
CA ILE A 697 -13.67 3.95 -30.25
C ILE A 697 -12.60 5.03 -30.15
N TYR A 698 -12.55 5.98 -31.09
CA TYR A 698 -11.59 7.10 -31.03
C TYR A 698 -11.76 7.93 -29.75
N ALA A 699 -13.00 8.19 -29.32
CA ALA A 699 -13.28 8.92 -28.10
C ALA A 699 -12.88 8.14 -26.84
N VAL A 700 -13.04 6.81 -26.82
CA VAL A 700 -12.53 5.91 -25.77
C VAL A 700 -11.00 5.97 -25.71
N ASP A 701 -10.31 5.75 -26.84
CA ASP A 701 -8.85 5.74 -26.95
C ASP A 701 -8.22 7.06 -26.46
N PHE A 702 -8.76 8.20 -26.90
CA PHE A 702 -8.26 9.52 -26.48
C PHE A 702 -8.53 9.77 -24.98
N SER A 703 -9.69 9.36 -24.47
CA SER A 703 -10.10 9.63 -23.09
C SER A 703 -9.46 8.68 -22.07
N ILE A 704 -9.24 7.40 -22.42
CA ILE A 704 -8.53 6.45 -21.55
C ILE A 704 -7.06 6.83 -21.42
N ASN A 705 -6.46 7.42 -22.46
CA ASN A 705 -5.10 7.98 -22.39
C ASN A 705 -4.99 9.20 -21.45
N VAL A 706 -6.02 10.06 -21.38
CA VAL A 706 -6.15 11.12 -20.36
C VAL A 706 -6.13 10.53 -18.95
N VAL A 707 -6.97 9.51 -18.69
CA VAL A 707 -7.02 8.83 -17.38
C VAL A 707 -5.68 8.15 -17.08
N GLN A 708 -5.08 7.45 -18.05
CA GLN A 708 -3.82 6.75 -17.88
C GLN A 708 -2.67 7.68 -17.49
N ALA A 709 -2.49 8.78 -18.24
CA ALA A 709 -1.47 9.78 -17.95
C ALA A 709 -1.68 10.39 -16.54
N CYS A 710 -2.92 10.74 -16.20
CA CYS A 710 -3.22 11.35 -14.91
C CYS A 710 -3.00 10.40 -13.71
N CYS A 711 -3.40 9.11 -13.76
CA CYS A 711 -3.06 8.20 -12.65
C CYS A 711 -1.60 7.71 -12.67
N ARG A 712 -0.86 7.84 -13.79
CA ARG A 712 0.62 7.69 -13.78
C ARG A 712 1.27 8.89 -13.06
N GLY A 713 0.85 10.11 -13.40
CA GLY A 713 1.25 11.34 -12.70
C GLY A 713 0.94 11.25 -11.21
N LEU A 714 -0.25 10.79 -10.83
CA LEU A 714 -0.64 10.63 -9.42
C LEU A 714 0.32 9.74 -8.61
N ILE A 715 0.92 8.69 -9.21
CA ILE A 715 1.92 7.85 -8.55
C ILE A 715 3.20 8.64 -8.26
N VAL A 716 3.65 9.47 -9.21
CA VAL A 716 4.82 10.36 -9.06
C VAL A 716 4.54 11.47 -8.05
N ASP A 717 3.32 12.04 -8.10
CA ASP A 717 2.88 13.16 -7.27
C ASP A 717 2.63 12.77 -5.80
N THR A 718 2.41 11.49 -5.51
CA THR A 718 2.07 10.98 -4.16
C THR A 718 3.13 10.10 -3.52
N LEU A 719 4.04 9.50 -4.30
CA LEU A 719 5.13 8.67 -3.78
C LEU A 719 6.49 9.37 -3.93
N PRO A 720 7.39 9.29 -2.94
CA PRO A 720 8.74 9.83 -3.06
C PRO A 720 9.60 9.03 -4.06
N ILE A 721 10.58 9.69 -4.67
CA ILE A 721 11.41 9.16 -5.77
C ILE A 721 11.90 7.70 -5.55
N PRO A 722 12.45 7.29 -4.39
CA PRO A 722 12.87 5.91 -4.18
C PRO A 722 11.71 4.90 -4.18
N SER A 723 10.52 5.34 -3.77
CA SER A 723 9.29 4.53 -3.76
C SER A 723 8.53 4.58 -5.09
N GLN A 724 8.79 5.53 -5.99
CA GLN A 724 8.12 5.62 -7.29
C GLN A 724 8.39 4.39 -8.17
N GLN A 725 9.58 3.80 -8.08
CA GLN A 725 9.89 2.52 -8.77
C GLN A 725 9.02 1.37 -8.23
N ALA A 726 8.91 1.24 -6.90
CA ALA A 726 8.09 0.22 -6.26
C ALA A 726 6.59 0.43 -6.50
N GLY A 727 6.12 1.68 -6.49
CA GLY A 727 4.75 2.07 -6.83
C GLY A 727 4.41 1.79 -8.29
N SER A 728 5.32 2.08 -9.21
CA SER A 728 5.17 1.75 -10.64
C SER A 728 5.15 0.24 -10.88
N ALA A 729 5.99 -0.52 -10.16
CA ALA A 729 5.98 -1.99 -10.22
C ALA A 729 4.68 -2.59 -9.63
N TRP A 730 4.16 -2.05 -8.54
CA TRP A 730 2.86 -2.44 -8.00
C TRP A 730 1.71 -2.07 -8.94
N ALA A 731 1.74 -0.89 -9.55
CA ALA A 731 0.79 -0.52 -10.60
C ALA A 731 0.86 -1.52 -11.77
N GLY A 732 2.04 -1.97 -12.19
CA GLY A 732 2.21 -3.01 -13.21
C GLY A 732 1.63 -4.39 -12.84
N ARG A 733 1.68 -4.78 -11.56
CA ARG A 733 1.03 -6.03 -11.07
C ARG A 733 -0.49 -5.89 -10.99
N MET A 734 -0.95 -4.77 -10.43
CA MET A 734 -2.37 -4.39 -10.37
C MET A 734 -2.99 -4.29 -11.76
N SER A 735 -2.20 -3.87 -12.74
CA SER A 735 -2.52 -3.88 -14.16
C SER A 735 -2.79 -5.29 -14.71
N ALA A 736 -1.91 -6.27 -14.44
CA ALA A 736 -2.10 -7.66 -14.88
C ALA A 736 -3.35 -8.31 -14.25
N ILE A 737 -3.67 -7.99 -12.99
CA ILE A 737 -4.89 -8.46 -12.33
C ILE A 737 -6.15 -7.93 -13.05
N GLY A 738 -6.15 -6.65 -13.44
CA GLY A 738 -7.28 -6.04 -14.17
C GLY A 738 -7.53 -6.69 -15.54
N GLN A 739 -6.46 -7.02 -16.28
CA GLN A 739 -6.56 -7.75 -17.55
C GLN A 739 -7.13 -9.16 -17.34
N LEU A 740 -6.60 -9.90 -16.38
CA LEU A 740 -7.09 -11.25 -16.05
C LEU A 740 -8.58 -11.23 -15.70
N PHE A 741 -9.05 -10.25 -14.91
CA PHE A 741 -10.47 -10.12 -14.58
C PHE A 741 -11.35 -9.83 -15.82
N ALA A 742 -10.91 -8.97 -16.74
CA ALA A 742 -11.64 -8.69 -17.97
C ALA A 742 -11.83 -9.92 -18.86
N TYR A 743 -10.75 -10.68 -19.09
CA TYR A 743 -10.84 -11.87 -19.94
C TYR A 743 -11.59 -13.01 -19.26
N VAL A 744 -11.50 -13.18 -17.93
CA VAL A 744 -12.32 -14.17 -17.21
C VAL A 744 -13.81 -13.85 -17.37
N VAL A 745 -14.21 -12.58 -17.23
CA VAL A 745 -15.62 -12.18 -17.40
C VAL A 745 -16.06 -12.35 -18.86
N GLY A 746 -15.21 -12.00 -19.84
CA GLY A 746 -15.51 -12.22 -21.27
C GLY A 746 -15.54 -13.70 -21.70
N ALA A 747 -14.84 -14.58 -20.99
CA ALA A 747 -14.83 -16.03 -21.26
C ALA A 747 -16.07 -16.76 -20.71
N ILE A 748 -16.84 -16.12 -19.84
CA ILE A 748 -18.08 -16.65 -19.27
C ILE A 748 -19.27 -16.20 -20.13
N ASP A 749 -20.28 -17.06 -20.26
CA ASP A 749 -21.57 -16.67 -20.84
C ASP A 749 -22.31 -15.73 -19.85
N THR A 750 -22.19 -14.42 -20.08
CA THR A 750 -22.83 -13.42 -19.21
C THR A 750 -24.34 -13.37 -19.44
N VAL A 751 -24.81 -13.64 -20.66
CA VAL A 751 -26.24 -13.58 -21.02
C VAL A 751 -27.00 -14.71 -20.32
N GLY A 752 -26.43 -15.91 -20.28
CA GLY A 752 -26.98 -17.04 -19.52
C GLY A 752 -27.01 -16.84 -18.00
N ILE A 753 -26.17 -15.97 -17.44
CA ILE A 753 -26.08 -15.72 -15.99
C ILE A 753 -26.92 -14.52 -15.54
N PHE A 754 -26.84 -13.40 -16.26
CA PHE A 754 -27.52 -12.14 -15.88
C PHE A 754 -28.87 -11.94 -16.60
N GLY A 755 -29.23 -12.84 -17.52
CA GLY A 755 -30.40 -12.68 -18.40
C GLY A 755 -30.23 -11.50 -19.35
N THR A 756 -31.32 -11.07 -19.99
CA THR A 756 -31.33 -9.95 -20.95
C THR A 756 -31.50 -8.57 -20.31
N ILE A 757 -31.49 -8.47 -18.98
CA ILE A 757 -31.84 -7.25 -18.21
C ILE A 757 -30.87 -6.09 -18.50
N ILE A 758 -29.58 -6.39 -18.64
CA ILE A 758 -28.51 -5.39 -18.84
C ILE A 758 -28.20 -5.18 -20.33
N GLY A 759 -28.55 -6.17 -21.17
CA GLY A 759 -28.32 -6.18 -22.60
C GLY A 759 -28.68 -7.54 -23.19
N ASP A 760 -29.15 -7.54 -24.43
CA ASP A 760 -29.58 -8.71 -25.20
C ASP A 760 -28.43 -9.50 -25.84
N THR A 761 -27.24 -8.91 -25.98
CA THR A 761 -26.02 -9.57 -26.47
C THR A 761 -24.91 -9.54 -25.44
N GLN A 762 -23.94 -10.46 -25.53
CA GLN A 762 -22.80 -10.49 -24.61
C GLN A 762 -21.99 -9.19 -24.69
N PHE A 763 -21.84 -8.61 -25.88
CA PHE A 763 -21.12 -7.36 -26.10
C PHE A 763 -21.73 -6.17 -25.32
N LYS A 764 -23.07 -6.01 -25.36
CA LYS A 764 -23.78 -4.96 -24.60
C LYS A 764 -23.57 -5.08 -23.10
N GLN A 765 -23.55 -6.30 -22.57
CA GLN A 765 -23.29 -6.52 -21.14
C GLN A 765 -21.84 -6.19 -20.78
N MET A 766 -20.88 -6.58 -21.63
CA MET A 766 -19.46 -6.29 -21.42
C MET A 766 -19.14 -4.79 -21.44
N THR A 767 -19.78 -3.98 -22.29
CA THR A 767 -19.58 -2.52 -22.28
C THR A 767 -20.15 -1.86 -21.01
N VAL A 768 -21.30 -2.31 -20.49
CA VAL A 768 -21.85 -1.83 -19.20
C VAL A 768 -20.92 -2.19 -18.03
N ILE A 769 -20.46 -3.44 -17.95
CA ILE A 769 -19.54 -3.89 -16.88
C ILE A 769 -18.21 -3.11 -16.96
N ALA A 770 -17.71 -2.83 -18.16
CA ALA A 770 -16.51 -2.04 -18.37
C ALA A 770 -16.66 -0.56 -17.98
N ALA A 771 -17.79 0.06 -18.34
CA ALA A 771 -18.12 1.42 -17.93
C ALA A 771 -18.23 1.55 -16.40
N PHE A 772 -18.97 0.64 -15.76
CA PHE A 772 -19.18 0.66 -14.31
C PHE A 772 -17.88 0.41 -13.52
N SER A 773 -17.11 -0.62 -13.90
CA SER A 773 -15.86 -0.97 -13.22
C SER A 773 -14.81 0.14 -13.30
N LEU A 774 -14.71 0.86 -14.43
CA LEU A 774 -13.82 2.00 -14.60
C LEU A 774 -14.23 3.19 -13.71
N VAL A 775 -15.52 3.55 -13.70
CA VAL A 775 -16.02 4.68 -12.90
C VAL A 775 -15.85 4.40 -11.40
N VAL A 776 -16.21 3.20 -10.94
CA VAL A 776 -16.01 2.78 -9.54
C VAL A 776 -14.53 2.82 -9.16
N ALA A 777 -13.64 2.35 -10.03
CA ALA A 777 -12.20 2.37 -9.79
C ALA A 777 -11.61 3.78 -9.67
N VAL A 778 -11.99 4.68 -10.58
CA VAL A 778 -11.52 6.07 -10.58
C VAL A 778 -12.12 6.85 -9.41
N ALA A 779 -13.37 6.56 -9.02
CA ALA A 779 -14.00 7.10 -7.82
C ALA A 779 -13.28 6.65 -6.53
N ILE A 780 -13.04 5.34 -6.36
CA ILE A 780 -12.26 4.80 -5.22
C ILE A 780 -10.86 5.42 -5.19
N THR A 781 -10.16 5.49 -6.32
CA THR A 781 -8.81 6.06 -6.38
C THR A 781 -8.81 7.54 -6.01
N SER A 782 -9.75 8.32 -6.54
CA SER A 782 -9.87 9.76 -6.28
C SER A 782 -10.30 10.08 -4.83
N TYR A 783 -11.06 9.17 -4.20
CA TYR A 783 -11.46 9.25 -2.79
C TYR A 783 -10.34 8.85 -1.83
N SER A 784 -9.66 7.72 -2.09
CA SER A 784 -8.68 7.12 -1.18
C SER A 784 -7.32 7.82 -1.18
N VAL A 785 -6.85 8.30 -2.33
CA VAL A 785 -5.61 9.07 -2.44
C VAL A 785 -5.87 10.50 -1.96
N LYS A 786 -4.92 11.17 -1.27
CA LYS A 786 -4.98 12.61 -1.01
C LYS A 786 -3.96 13.35 -1.90
N GLU A 787 -4.43 14.31 -2.66
CA GLU A 787 -3.63 15.06 -3.65
C GLU A 787 -3.40 16.51 -3.19
N ARG A 788 -2.21 17.07 -3.44
CA ARG A 788 -1.88 18.47 -3.13
C ARG A 788 -2.48 19.40 -4.19
N VAL A 789 -3.05 20.53 -3.77
CA VAL A 789 -3.53 21.60 -4.66
C VAL A 789 -2.41 22.63 -4.88
N LEU A 790 -2.21 23.06 -6.12
CA LEU A 790 -1.20 24.07 -6.46
C LEU A 790 -1.76 25.48 -6.20
N ILE A 791 -1.22 26.17 -5.19
CA ILE A 791 -1.73 27.49 -4.73
C ILE A 791 -1.05 28.65 -5.46
N SER A 792 0.22 28.52 -5.84
CA SER A 792 0.91 29.41 -6.76
C SER A 792 1.84 28.61 -7.67
N ALA A 793 1.86 28.99 -8.96
CA ALA A 793 2.99 28.66 -9.82
C ALA A 793 3.97 29.84 -9.74
N ARG A 794 5.27 29.55 -9.85
CA ARG A 794 6.25 30.56 -10.23
C ARG A 794 5.92 30.96 -11.67
N ASP A 795 5.84 32.24 -11.98
CA ASP A 795 5.69 32.72 -13.38
C ASP A 795 7.06 32.62 -14.09
N ASP A 796 7.55 31.39 -14.23
CA ASP A 796 8.65 31.07 -15.12
C ASP A 796 8.09 31.12 -16.55
N GLY A 797 8.59 32.08 -17.34
CA GLY A 797 7.93 32.58 -18.55
C GLY A 797 7.48 31.51 -19.55
N SER A 798 6.18 31.55 -19.87
CA SER A 798 5.47 31.00 -21.05
C SER A 798 6.04 29.80 -21.83
N ALA A 799 6.68 28.82 -21.18
CA ALA A 799 7.04 27.56 -21.83
C ALA A 799 5.77 26.81 -22.24
N GLY A 800 5.36 26.95 -23.50
CA GLY A 800 4.12 26.35 -24.01
C GLY A 800 4.20 24.82 -24.02
N ALA A 801 3.05 24.13 -24.03
CA ALA A 801 3.03 22.67 -24.18
C ALA A 801 3.74 22.21 -25.48
N ILE A 802 3.76 23.08 -26.50
CA ILE A 802 4.51 22.93 -27.75
C ILE A 802 6.02 22.89 -27.53
N GLN A 803 6.57 23.66 -26.58
CA GLN A 803 8.00 23.68 -26.27
C GLN A 803 8.44 22.41 -25.54
N VAL A 804 7.63 21.90 -24.61
CA VAL A 804 7.86 20.59 -23.96
C VAL A 804 7.83 19.46 -25.00
N LEU A 805 6.88 19.51 -25.94
CA LEU A 805 6.81 18.56 -27.04
C LEU A 805 8.04 18.64 -27.97
N SER A 806 8.47 19.86 -28.32
CA SER A 806 9.67 20.12 -29.12
C SER A 806 10.94 19.58 -28.45
N GLN A 807 11.09 19.79 -27.14
CA GLN A 807 12.21 19.26 -26.36
C GLN A 807 12.21 17.72 -26.31
N LEU A 808 11.06 17.09 -26.09
CA LEU A 808 10.92 15.63 -26.17
C LEU A 808 11.28 15.09 -27.56
N PHE A 809 10.85 15.75 -28.64
CA PHE A 809 11.25 15.37 -30.00
C PHE A 809 12.77 15.50 -30.20
N LYS A 810 13.38 16.62 -29.78
CA LYS A 810 14.83 16.82 -29.91
C LYS A 810 15.62 15.75 -29.14
N THR A 811 15.30 15.49 -27.88
CA THR A 811 15.98 14.46 -27.07
C THR A 811 15.72 13.04 -27.59
N THR A 812 14.62 12.79 -28.31
CA THR A 812 14.37 11.49 -28.97
C THR A 812 15.42 11.18 -30.04
N PHE A 813 15.95 12.18 -30.74
CA PHE A 813 16.99 12.02 -31.75
C PHE A 813 18.43 12.13 -31.20
N GLU A 814 18.62 12.79 -30.05
CA GLU A 814 19.93 13.04 -29.41
C GLU A 814 20.19 12.09 -28.22
N LEU A 815 19.98 10.77 -28.40
CA LEU A 815 20.09 9.78 -27.32
C LEU A 815 21.51 9.22 -27.07
N PRO A 816 21.93 9.03 -25.80
CA PRO A 816 23.15 8.29 -25.47
C PRO A 816 23.12 6.84 -25.99
N PRO A 817 24.26 6.26 -26.46
CA PRO A 817 24.26 4.99 -27.20
C PRO A 817 23.60 3.79 -26.49
N ARG A 818 23.72 3.68 -25.15
CA ARG A 818 23.09 2.61 -24.37
C ARG A 818 21.58 2.77 -24.25
N ILE A 819 21.10 4.00 -24.02
CA ILE A 819 19.67 4.32 -24.01
C ILE A 819 19.08 4.10 -25.41
N GLN A 820 19.78 4.56 -26.45
CA GLN A 820 19.38 4.34 -27.84
C GLN A 820 19.22 2.85 -28.17
N ALA A 821 20.12 1.99 -27.67
CA ALA A 821 20.03 0.54 -27.87
C ALA A 821 18.83 -0.10 -27.13
N ILE A 822 18.46 0.38 -25.93
CA ILE A 822 17.23 -0.06 -25.23
C ILE A 822 16.00 0.36 -26.03
N CYS A 823 15.95 1.62 -26.48
CA CYS A 823 14.87 2.16 -27.31
C CYS A 823 14.70 1.40 -28.63
N TRP A 824 15.80 1.03 -29.31
CA TRP A 824 15.74 0.22 -30.53
C TRP A 824 15.26 -1.22 -30.29
N ALA A 825 15.70 -1.88 -29.22
CA ALA A 825 15.16 -3.20 -28.86
C ALA A 825 13.65 -3.12 -28.58
N GLN A 826 13.19 -2.03 -27.95
CA GLN A 826 11.78 -1.78 -27.70
C GLN A 826 10.99 -1.50 -28.99
N PHE A 827 11.58 -0.75 -29.93
CA PHE A 827 10.97 -0.41 -31.22
C PHE A 827 10.60 -1.68 -32.00
N TRP A 828 11.58 -2.55 -32.26
CA TRP A 828 11.39 -3.78 -33.03
C TRP A 828 10.46 -4.78 -32.32
N ALA A 829 10.42 -4.77 -30.98
CA ALA A 829 9.49 -5.62 -30.23
C ALA A 829 8.03 -5.18 -30.41
N TRP A 830 7.73 -3.87 -30.37
CA TRP A 830 6.35 -3.38 -30.45
C TRP A 830 5.70 -3.53 -31.84
N ILE A 831 6.48 -3.63 -32.93
CA ILE A 831 5.94 -4.00 -34.25
C ILE A 831 5.25 -5.38 -34.19
N GLY A 832 5.79 -6.31 -33.39
CA GLY A 832 5.22 -7.65 -33.20
C GLY A 832 4.13 -7.72 -32.12
N TRP A 833 4.31 -7.00 -31.00
CA TRP A 833 3.31 -6.98 -29.93
C TRP A 833 1.99 -6.30 -30.32
N PHE A 834 2.03 -5.29 -31.20
CA PHE A 834 0.82 -4.55 -31.57
C PHE A 834 -0.22 -5.42 -32.32
N PRO A 835 0.11 -6.14 -33.42
CA PRO A 835 -0.84 -7.06 -34.06
C PRO A 835 -1.31 -8.20 -33.16
N PHE A 836 -0.46 -8.67 -32.24
CA PHE A 836 -0.83 -9.68 -31.24
C PHE A 836 -1.95 -9.17 -30.33
N LEU A 837 -1.78 -7.99 -29.72
CA LEU A 837 -2.74 -7.45 -28.75
C LEU A 837 -4.13 -7.17 -29.36
N PHE A 838 -4.20 -6.67 -30.60
CA PHE A 838 -5.47 -6.24 -31.22
C PHE A 838 -6.16 -7.29 -32.11
N TYR A 839 -5.46 -8.36 -32.52
CA TYR A 839 -6.01 -9.37 -33.43
C TYR A 839 -5.95 -10.82 -32.91
N SER A 840 -5.28 -11.13 -31.80
CA SER A 840 -5.22 -12.53 -31.31
C SER A 840 -6.59 -13.10 -30.89
N THR A 841 -7.52 -12.28 -30.40
CA THR A 841 -8.91 -12.68 -30.12
C THR A 841 -9.64 -13.11 -31.39
N THR A 842 -9.67 -12.23 -32.38
CA THR A 842 -10.25 -12.49 -33.70
C THR A 842 -9.60 -13.68 -34.39
N TRP A 843 -8.27 -13.84 -34.30
CA TRP A 843 -7.55 -14.97 -34.88
C TRP A 843 -7.96 -16.32 -34.27
N VAL A 844 -8.02 -16.43 -32.94
CA VAL A 844 -8.42 -17.67 -32.28
C VAL A 844 -9.89 -17.99 -32.57
N GLY A 845 -10.76 -16.97 -32.60
CA GLY A 845 -12.17 -17.11 -32.99
C GLY A 845 -12.33 -17.56 -34.44
N GLU A 846 -11.64 -16.94 -35.40
CA GLU A 846 -11.64 -17.35 -36.80
C GLU A 846 -11.12 -18.78 -36.97
N THR A 847 -10.03 -19.17 -36.30
CA THR A 847 -9.52 -20.54 -36.35
C THR A 847 -10.54 -21.55 -35.80
N TYR A 848 -11.30 -21.21 -34.75
CA TYR A 848 -12.37 -22.06 -34.23
C TYR A 848 -13.50 -22.26 -35.25
N PHE A 849 -14.08 -21.17 -35.78
CA PHE A 849 -15.17 -21.26 -36.77
C PHE A 849 -14.72 -21.84 -38.13
N ARG A 850 -13.46 -21.65 -38.52
CA ARG A 850 -12.92 -22.15 -39.80
C ARG A 850 -12.62 -23.64 -39.80
N TYR A 851 -12.24 -24.23 -38.65
CA TYR A 851 -11.78 -25.62 -38.59
C TYR A 851 -12.61 -26.56 -37.70
N GLU A 852 -13.24 -26.08 -36.62
CA GLU A 852 -13.87 -26.94 -35.60
C GLU A 852 -15.41 -26.91 -35.61
N VAL A 853 -16.05 -25.85 -36.10
CA VAL A 853 -17.53 -25.75 -36.12
C VAL A 853 -18.11 -26.37 -37.42
N PRO A 854 -19.10 -27.28 -37.34
CA PRO A 854 -19.82 -27.78 -38.52
C PRO A 854 -20.65 -26.68 -39.19
N LYS A 855 -20.67 -26.63 -40.52
CA LYS A 855 -21.37 -25.58 -41.28
C LYS A 855 -22.85 -25.46 -40.90
N ASP A 856 -23.53 -26.58 -40.67
CA ASP A 856 -24.98 -26.62 -40.36
C ASP A 856 -25.34 -25.97 -39.00
N ASP A 857 -24.38 -25.81 -38.09
CA ASP A 857 -24.58 -25.14 -36.79
C ASP A 857 -24.14 -23.67 -36.81
N MET A 858 -23.44 -23.22 -37.86
CA MET A 858 -23.05 -21.81 -38.03
C MET A 858 -24.25 -20.93 -38.35
N ASP A 859 -25.18 -21.41 -39.18
CA ASP A 859 -26.41 -20.69 -39.55
C ASP A 859 -27.46 -20.63 -38.41
N LYS A 860 -27.21 -21.30 -37.27
CA LYS A 860 -28.10 -21.30 -36.09
C LYS A 860 -27.64 -20.39 -34.94
N ALA A 861 -26.43 -19.81 -35.02
CA ALA A 861 -25.84 -19.07 -33.90
C ALA A 861 -26.43 -17.65 -33.77
N THR A 862 -27.18 -17.38 -32.69
CA THR A 862 -27.88 -16.10 -32.48
C THR A 862 -27.00 -14.94 -31.99
N ASP A 863 -25.82 -15.22 -31.41
CA ASP A 863 -24.82 -14.20 -31.05
C ASP A 863 -23.40 -14.68 -31.43
N MET A 864 -23.10 -14.64 -32.73
CA MET A 864 -21.77 -15.03 -33.24
C MET A 864 -20.64 -14.12 -32.70
N LEU A 865 -20.93 -12.84 -32.46
CA LEU A 865 -19.96 -11.91 -31.86
C LEU A 865 -19.61 -12.32 -30.41
N GLY A 866 -20.62 -12.67 -29.62
CA GLY A 866 -20.47 -13.21 -28.27
C GLY A 866 -19.60 -14.46 -28.28
N GLU A 867 -19.88 -15.44 -29.15
CA GLU A 867 -19.09 -16.67 -29.28
C GLU A 867 -17.62 -16.42 -29.65
N VAL A 868 -17.35 -15.56 -30.65
CA VAL A 868 -15.98 -15.14 -31.01
C VAL A 868 -15.27 -14.49 -29.82
N GLY A 869 -15.95 -13.57 -29.15
CA GLY A 869 -15.41 -12.87 -27.98
C GLY A 869 -15.16 -13.81 -26.81
N ARG A 870 -16.02 -14.82 -26.60
CA ARG A 870 -15.91 -15.83 -25.54
C ARG A 870 -14.74 -16.78 -25.77
N VAL A 871 -14.61 -17.30 -26.99
CA VAL A 871 -13.49 -18.18 -27.38
C VAL A 871 -12.15 -17.42 -27.38
N GLY A 872 -12.13 -16.17 -27.86
CA GLY A 872 -10.97 -15.29 -27.77
C GLY A 872 -10.59 -14.94 -26.32
N SER A 873 -11.58 -14.61 -25.49
CA SER A 873 -11.38 -14.33 -24.05
C SER A 873 -10.86 -15.52 -23.27
N LEU A 874 -11.29 -16.74 -23.59
CA LEU A 874 -10.78 -17.95 -22.95
C LEU A 874 -9.27 -18.11 -23.19
N SER A 875 -8.83 -17.85 -24.43
CA SER A 875 -7.41 -17.85 -24.79
C SER A 875 -6.62 -16.75 -24.06
N LEU A 876 -7.14 -15.52 -24.05
CA LEU A 876 -6.50 -14.40 -23.34
C LEU A 876 -6.55 -14.52 -21.80
N THR A 877 -7.48 -15.29 -21.25
CA THR A 877 -7.51 -15.66 -19.83
C THR A 877 -6.31 -16.52 -19.47
N VAL A 878 -6.00 -17.55 -20.27
CA VAL A 878 -4.82 -18.41 -20.03
C VAL A 878 -3.53 -17.61 -20.18
N PHE A 879 -3.41 -16.79 -21.24
CA PHE A 879 -2.30 -15.84 -21.43
C PHE A 879 -2.13 -14.90 -20.22
N SER A 880 -3.22 -14.33 -19.70
CA SER A 880 -3.16 -13.38 -18.58
C SER A 880 -2.88 -14.04 -17.24
N ALA A 881 -3.34 -15.29 -17.04
CA ALA A 881 -2.99 -16.09 -15.87
C ALA A 881 -1.49 -16.43 -15.89
N ILE A 882 -0.94 -16.83 -17.04
CA ILE A 882 0.50 -17.07 -17.23
C ILE A 882 1.30 -15.77 -17.06
N THR A 883 0.83 -14.65 -17.60
CA THR A 883 1.43 -13.33 -17.40
C THR A 883 1.47 -12.96 -15.92
N PHE A 884 0.35 -13.10 -15.20
CA PHE A 884 0.26 -12.78 -13.78
C PHE A 884 1.22 -13.65 -12.96
N LEU A 885 1.18 -14.98 -13.12
CA LEU A 885 2.10 -15.91 -12.46
C LEU A 885 3.57 -15.59 -12.79
N SER A 886 3.88 -15.30 -14.05
CA SER A 886 5.23 -14.91 -14.49
C SER A 886 5.68 -13.59 -13.85
N SER A 887 4.81 -12.58 -13.78
CA SER A 887 5.11 -11.27 -13.18
C SER A 887 5.34 -11.33 -11.66
N VAL A 888 4.79 -12.36 -10.99
CA VAL A 888 5.00 -12.63 -9.57
C VAL A 888 6.26 -13.49 -9.35
N LEU A 889 6.45 -14.55 -10.14
CA LEU A 889 7.49 -15.57 -9.89
C LEU A 889 8.85 -15.23 -10.51
N LEU A 890 8.90 -14.72 -11.75
CA LEU A 890 10.16 -14.49 -12.47
C LEU A 890 11.11 -13.49 -11.77
N PRO A 891 10.65 -12.41 -11.12
CA PRO A 891 11.54 -11.50 -10.38
C PRO A 891 12.33 -12.16 -9.24
N PHE A 892 11.88 -13.31 -8.74
CA PHE A 892 12.64 -14.08 -7.73
C PHE A 892 13.69 -15.02 -8.36
N CYS A 893 13.57 -15.32 -9.65
CA CYS A 893 14.43 -16.25 -10.39
C CYS A 893 15.50 -15.56 -11.25
N ILE A 894 15.30 -14.28 -11.60
CA ILE A 894 16.21 -13.48 -12.43
C ILE A 894 17.14 -12.64 -11.55
N LEU A 895 18.41 -12.49 -11.94
CA LEU A 895 19.37 -11.62 -11.24
C LEU A 895 19.18 -10.14 -11.63
N PRO A 896 19.16 -9.20 -10.65
CA PRO A 896 19.18 -7.77 -10.92
C PRO A 896 20.38 -7.33 -11.78
N PRO A 897 20.24 -6.26 -12.60
CA PRO A 897 21.25 -5.85 -13.58
C PRO A 897 22.61 -5.46 -12.99
N ASP A 898 22.67 -4.99 -11.73
CA ASP A 898 23.92 -4.52 -11.10
C ASP A 898 24.62 -5.53 -10.16
N THR A 899 24.08 -6.74 -10.00
CA THR A 899 24.66 -7.74 -9.07
C THR A 899 25.91 -8.45 -9.63
N LYS A 900 27.11 -7.91 -9.35
CA LYS A 900 28.32 -8.74 -9.26
C LYS A 900 28.10 -9.78 -8.15
N ARG A 901 28.23 -11.07 -8.45
CA ARG A 901 27.88 -12.22 -7.58
C ARG A 901 28.39 -12.06 -6.13
N THR A 902 27.53 -11.60 -5.22
CA THR A 902 27.78 -11.62 -3.76
C THR A 902 27.18 -12.87 -3.13
N ARG A 903 27.86 -13.43 -2.13
CA ARG A 903 27.68 -14.81 -1.67
C ARG A 903 26.63 -14.98 -0.56
N PHE A 904 25.66 -14.08 -0.46
CA PHE A 904 24.71 -14.04 0.66
C PHE A 904 23.31 -13.61 0.25
N THR A 905 22.32 -14.47 0.51
CA THR A 905 20.88 -14.20 0.36
C THR A 905 20.14 -14.74 1.58
N ALA A 906 18.99 -14.15 1.92
CA ALA A 906 18.23 -14.50 3.11
C ALA A 906 17.76 -15.97 3.11
N ARG A 907 17.71 -16.59 4.29
CA ARG A 907 17.37 -18.01 4.47
C ARG A 907 15.86 -18.23 4.18
N PRO A 908 15.49 -19.00 3.14
CA PRO A 908 14.08 -19.25 2.82
C PRO A 908 13.41 -20.22 3.81
N PRO A 909 12.07 -20.30 3.83
CA PRO A 909 11.33 -21.25 4.68
C PRO A 909 11.79 -22.70 4.47
N PRO A 910 11.84 -23.53 5.54
CA PRO A 910 12.49 -24.84 5.50
C PRO A 910 11.92 -25.79 4.43
N GLY A 911 10.60 -25.75 4.17
CA GLY A 911 9.96 -26.57 3.14
C GLY A 911 10.37 -26.26 1.69
N PHE A 912 10.86 -25.05 1.41
CA PHE A 912 11.28 -24.64 0.05
C PHE A 912 12.81 -24.47 -0.10
N ALA A 913 13.57 -24.58 1.00
CA ALA A 913 15.00 -24.28 1.01
C ALA A 913 15.86 -25.17 0.10
N ALA A 914 15.48 -26.44 -0.09
CA ALA A 914 16.17 -27.36 -0.99
C ALA A 914 15.96 -26.98 -2.48
N ILE A 915 14.70 -26.74 -2.87
CA ILE A 915 14.32 -26.33 -4.22
C ILE A 915 14.93 -24.97 -4.57
N LEU A 916 14.84 -24.00 -3.64
CA LEU A 916 15.38 -22.66 -3.88
C LEU A 916 16.91 -22.66 -3.96
N LYS A 917 17.63 -23.52 -3.22
CA LYS A 917 19.10 -23.69 -3.38
C LYS A 917 19.46 -24.13 -4.79
N TYR A 918 18.74 -25.11 -5.34
CA TYR A 918 18.97 -25.58 -6.72
C TYR A 918 18.69 -24.46 -7.73
N LEU A 919 17.56 -23.76 -7.59
CA LEU A 919 17.20 -22.60 -8.43
C LEU A 919 18.20 -21.44 -8.32
N THR A 920 18.79 -21.17 -7.14
CA THR A 920 19.79 -20.09 -6.99
C THR A 920 21.09 -20.33 -7.76
N ALA A 921 21.41 -21.57 -8.12
CA ALA A 921 22.62 -21.89 -8.87
C ALA A 921 22.52 -21.57 -10.38
N ILE A 922 21.30 -21.45 -10.93
CA ILE A 922 21.01 -21.41 -12.38
C ILE A 922 20.35 -20.07 -12.79
N ARG A 923 20.38 -19.04 -11.93
CA ARG A 923 19.68 -17.77 -12.22
C ARG A 923 20.28 -17.04 -13.44
N PRO A 924 19.49 -16.77 -14.51
CA PRO A 924 19.92 -15.90 -15.59
C PRO A 924 19.95 -14.44 -15.13
N ASP A 925 20.79 -13.63 -15.77
CA ASP A 925 20.74 -12.18 -15.65
C ASP A 925 19.54 -11.59 -16.42
N LEU A 926 19.12 -10.38 -16.04
CA LEU A 926 17.96 -9.71 -16.64
C LEU A 926 18.11 -9.49 -18.17
N GLN A 927 19.32 -9.33 -18.70
CA GLN A 927 19.53 -9.13 -20.13
C GLN A 927 19.32 -10.44 -20.89
N THR A 928 19.88 -11.54 -20.38
CA THR A 928 19.63 -12.89 -20.90
C THR A 928 18.15 -13.26 -20.79
N ALA A 929 17.47 -12.92 -19.70
CA ALA A 929 16.03 -13.15 -19.55
C ALA A 929 15.20 -12.37 -20.59
N TRP A 930 15.53 -11.10 -20.86
CA TRP A 930 14.88 -10.29 -21.89
C TRP A 930 15.21 -10.78 -23.31
N LEU A 931 16.44 -11.24 -23.55
CA LEU A 931 16.81 -11.86 -24.82
C LEU A 931 15.99 -13.15 -25.08
N ILE A 932 15.91 -14.03 -24.08
CA ILE A 932 15.11 -15.26 -24.14
C ILE A 932 13.63 -14.94 -24.35
N SER A 933 13.11 -13.86 -23.76
CA SER A 933 11.71 -13.47 -23.91
C SER A 933 11.36 -13.09 -25.36
N GLN A 934 12.23 -12.32 -26.03
CA GLN A 934 12.04 -11.98 -27.45
C GLN A 934 12.14 -13.21 -28.35
N ILE A 935 13.12 -14.09 -28.10
CA ILE A 935 13.30 -15.35 -28.84
C ILE A 935 12.07 -16.26 -28.66
N MET A 936 11.53 -16.34 -27.44
CA MET A 936 10.35 -17.16 -27.14
C MET A 936 9.08 -16.64 -27.85
N PHE A 937 8.88 -15.33 -27.92
CA PHE A 937 7.77 -14.74 -28.70
C PHE A 937 7.93 -14.97 -30.21
N ALA A 938 9.15 -14.84 -30.74
CA ALA A 938 9.43 -15.17 -32.13
C ALA A 938 9.18 -16.67 -32.43
N ALA A 939 9.67 -17.55 -31.55
CA ALA A 939 9.55 -18.99 -31.69
C ALA A 939 8.09 -19.49 -31.61
N THR A 940 7.20 -18.82 -30.89
CA THR A 940 5.77 -19.15 -30.90
C THR A 940 5.06 -18.58 -32.14
N MET A 941 5.25 -17.29 -32.44
CA MET A 941 4.49 -16.61 -33.50
C MET A 941 4.92 -16.99 -34.92
N ILE A 942 6.11 -17.60 -35.10
CA ILE A 942 6.49 -18.27 -36.36
C ILE A 942 5.49 -19.39 -36.73
N PHE A 943 4.88 -20.08 -35.75
CA PHE A 943 3.91 -21.15 -36.00
C PHE A 943 2.47 -20.65 -36.18
N ALA A 944 2.20 -19.34 -36.08
CA ALA A 944 0.84 -18.81 -36.22
C ALA A 944 0.14 -19.19 -37.55
N PRO A 945 0.82 -19.19 -38.73
CA PRO A 945 0.21 -19.65 -39.98
C PRO A 945 -0.15 -21.15 -40.02
N LEU A 946 0.37 -21.95 -39.09
CA LEU A 946 0.14 -23.40 -39.00
C LEU A 946 -0.97 -23.76 -37.99
N ALA A 947 -1.65 -22.77 -37.40
CA ALA A 947 -2.66 -22.98 -36.37
C ALA A 947 -4.04 -23.40 -36.94
N GLN A 948 -4.23 -24.71 -37.09
CA GLN A 948 -5.46 -25.33 -37.62
C GLN A 948 -6.45 -25.82 -36.53
N SER A 949 -6.24 -25.49 -35.26
CA SER A 949 -7.18 -25.80 -34.16
C SER A 949 -7.16 -24.72 -33.08
N ARG A 950 -8.29 -24.55 -32.37
CA ARG A 950 -8.42 -23.61 -31.24
C ARG A 950 -7.44 -23.95 -30.14
N ALA A 951 -7.19 -25.24 -29.91
CA ALA A 951 -6.28 -25.71 -28.87
C ALA A 951 -4.84 -25.32 -29.16
N PHE A 952 -4.39 -25.46 -30.42
CA PHE A 952 -3.05 -25.08 -30.82
C PHE A 952 -2.89 -23.55 -30.89
N ALA A 953 -3.87 -22.82 -31.44
CA ALA A 953 -3.87 -21.36 -31.42
C ALA A 953 -3.84 -20.80 -29.98
N THR A 954 -4.66 -21.35 -29.08
CA THR A 954 -4.69 -21.00 -27.65
C THR A 954 -3.36 -21.31 -26.97
N PHE A 955 -2.72 -22.45 -27.27
CA PHE A 955 -1.40 -22.78 -26.75
C PHE A 955 -0.34 -21.74 -27.17
N LEU A 956 -0.33 -21.34 -28.46
CA LEU A 956 0.60 -20.33 -28.97
C LEU A 956 0.39 -18.95 -28.29
N VAL A 957 -0.86 -18.54 -28.09
CA VAL A 957 -1.20 -17.30 -27.34
C VAL A 957 -0.80 -17.42 -25.86
N ALA A 958 -1.08 -18.55 -25.22
CA ALA A 958 -0.79 -18.78 -23.80
C ALA A 958 0.71 -18.67 -23.48
N VAL A 959 1.58 -19.27 -24.31
CA VAL A 959 3.04 -19.20 -24.10
C VAL A 959 3.57 -17.77 -24.21
N CYS A 960 2.95 -16.91 -25.02
CA CYS A 960 3.28 -15.48 -25.11
C CYS A 960 3.05 -14.69 -23.80
N GLY A 961 2.36 -15.26 -22.80
CA GLY A 961 2.22 -14.63 -21.48
C GLY A 961 3.55 -14.47 -20.73
N ILE A 962 4.51 -15.37 -20.95
CA ILE A 962 5.84 -15.28 -20.33
C ILE A 962 6.68 -14.17 -20.98
N PRO A 963 6.79 -14.07 -22.32
CA PRO A 963 7.40 -12.91 -22.98
C PRO A 963 6.78 -11.56 -22.62
N TRP A 964 5.46 -11.48 -22.49
CA TRP A 964 4.75 -10.26 -22.14
C TRP A 964 5.13 -9.77 -20.74
N ALA A 965 5.15 -10.66 -19.74
CA ALA A 965 5.54 -10.33 -18.37
C ALA A 965 6.98 -9.80 -18.26
N ILE A 966 7.94 -10.32 -19.04
CA ILE A 966 9.32 -9.83 -19.06
C ILE A 966 9.41 -8.49 -19.79
N SER A 967 8.72 -8.36 -20.93
CA SER A 967 8.70 -7.14 -21.75
C SER A 967 8.06 -5.95 -21.02
N GLY A 968 7.11 -6.20 -20.12
CA GLY A 968 6.51 -5.18 -19.25
C GLY A 968 7.42 -4.65 -18.12
N TRP A 969 8.60 -5.25 -17.89
CA TRP A 969 9.48 -4.91 -16.77
C TRP A 969 10.93 -4.60 -17.18
N ALA A 970 11.56 -5.47 -17.96
CA ALA A 970 12.99 -5.37 -18.27
C ALA A 970 13.42 -4.02 -18.91
N PRO A 971 12.68 -3.43 -19.88
CA PRO A 971 13.09 -2.17 -20.51
C PRO A 971 13.13 -1.00 -19.52
N PHE A 972 12.12 -0.90 -18.66
CA PHE A 972 12.03 0.12 -17.62
C PHE A 972 13.14 -0.04 -16.56
N ALA A 973 13.49 -1.27 -16.22
CA ALA A 973 14.60 -1.57 -15.30
C ALA A 973 15.95 -1.14 -15.90
N PHE A 974 16.22 -1.43 -17.18
CA PHE A 974 17.44 -0.98 -17.85
C PHE A 974 17.51 0.54 -17.99
N MET A 975 16.41 1.20 -18.37
CA MET A 975 16.35 2.66 -18.45
C MET A 975 16.66 3.32 -17.10
N GLY A 976 16.06 2.83 -16.01
CA GLY A 976 16.34 3.34 -14.66
C GLY A 976 17.81 3.24 -14.25
N VAL A 977 18.51 2.18 -14.66
CA VAL A 977 19.95 2.01 -14.42
C VAL A 977 20.78 3.00 -15.22
N GLU A 978 20.48 3.22 -16.51
CA GLU A 978 21.25 4.16 -17.34
C GLU A 978 20.99 5.63 -16.98
N ILE A 979 19.76 6.01 -16.59
CA ILE A 979 19.43 7.36 -16.08
C ILE A 979 20.26 7.68 -14.83
N ASN A 980 20.35 6.72 -13.89
CA ASN A 980 21.19 6.86 -12.71
C ASN A 980 22.70 7.00 -13.04
N LYS A 981 23.19 6.30 -14.08
CA LYS A 981 24.59 6.44 -14.54
C LYS A 981 24.86 7.81 -15.18
N LEU A 982 23.94 8.32 -16.00
CA LEU A 982 24.08 9.65 -16.61
C LEU A 982 24.12 10.76 -15.56
N THR A 983 23.32 10.63 -14.50
CA THR A 983 23.32 11.56 -13.36
C THR A 983 24.69 11.54 -12.64
N MET A 984 25.28 10.35 -12.47
CA MET A 984 26.60 10.17 -11.85
C MET A 984 27.78 10.58 -12.75
N GLY A 985 27.56 10.74 -14.06
CA GLY A 985 28.61 10.86 -15.09
C GLY A 985 28.88 12.28 -15.61
N GLY A 986 28.22 13.31 -15.06
CA GLY A 986 28.22 14.69 -15.57
C GLY A 986 29.53 15.49 -15.46
N GLY A 987 30.69 14.83 -15.48
CA GLY A 987 31.99 15.49 -15.31
C GLY A 987 33.19 14.67 -15.74
N TYR A 988 33.29 14.32 -17.04
CA TYR A 988 34.56 14.06 -17.73
C TYR A 988 34.38 14.12 -19.26
N SER A 989 35.07 15.04 -19.92
CA SER A 989 35.18 15.06 -21.40
C SER A 989 36.03 13.87 -21.90
N PRO A 990 35.77 13.35 -23.12
CA PRO A 990 36.48 12.18 -23.64
C PRO A 990 37.91 12.52 -24.07
N ALA A 991 38.91 11.94 -23.39
CA ALA A 991 40.31 12.06 -23.78
C ALA A 991 40.73 10.95 -24.77
N ILE A 992 41.52 11.35 -25.76
CA ILE A 992 42.10 10.53 -26.84
C ILE A 992 43.00 9.42 -26.25
N PRO A 993 43.03 8.19 -26.81
CA PRO A 993 43.71 7.06 -26.20
C PRO A 993 45.24 7.16 -26.30
N SER A 994 45.94 6.92 -25.19
CA SER A 994 47.36 6.55 -25.21
C SER A 994 47.65 5.45 -24.18
N SER A 995 48.74 4.72 -24.40
CA SER A 995 48.90 3.35 -23.94
C SER A 995 49.81 3.18 -22.72
N ARG A 996 49.66 2.00 -22.10
CA ARG A 996 50.63 1.25 -21.26
C ARG A 996 50.63 1.52 -19.75
N SER A 997 50.73 0.39 -19.07
CA SER A 997 50.90 0.15 -17.64
C SER A 997 52.14 0.79 -17.04
N GLY A 998 52.03 1.23 -15.77
CA GLY A 998 53.15 1.47 -14.87
C GLY A 998 52.70 1.27 -13.43
N VAL A 999 53.24 0.25 -12.74
CA VAL A 999 52.99 -0.01 -11.32
C VAL A 999 54.08 0.69 -10.50
N THR A 1000 53.70 1.56 -9.57
CA THR A 1000 54.55 1.88 -8.41
C THR A 1000 53.72 2.29 -7.20
N MET A 1001 53.88 1.55 -6.09
CA MET A 1001 53.66 2.09 -4.73
C MET A 1001 54.81 3.04 -4.38
N ILE A 1002 54.65 3.93 -3.38
CA ILE A 1002 55.59 4.21 -2.25
C ILE A 1002 55.37 5.58 -1.57
N THR A 1003 54.98 5.50 -0.28
CA THR A 1003 55.29 6.39 0.86
C THR A 1003 54.75 7.82 1.01
N SER A 1004 54.85 8.25 2.26
CA SER A 1004 54.25 9.37 2.97
C SER A 1004 55.17 10.59 3.17
N ALA A 1005 54.52 11.69 3.58
CA ALA A 1005 55.03 12.80 4.40
C ALA A 1005 55.81 13.95 3.74
N SER A 1006 55.16 15.13 3.69
CA SER A 1006 55.66 16.38 4.33
C SER A 1006 54.67 17.55 4.21
N LEU A 1007 54.45 18.26 5.34
CA LEU A 1007 54.51 19.74 5.55
C LEU A 1007 53.80 20.68 4.53
N ARG A 1008 53.18 21.83 4.89
CA ARG A 1008 53.18 22.66 6.11
C ARG A 1008 52.03 23.70 6.11
N ASN A 1009 51.76 24.25 7.30
CA ASN A 1009 50.97 25.44 7.69
C ASN A 1009 50.65 26.53 6.62
N SER A 1010 49.49 27.19 6.79
CA SER A 1010 49.41 28.58 7.31
C SER A 1010 47.98 28.95 7.73
N ALA A 1011 47.84 29.94 8.63
CA ALA A 1011 46.57 30.47 9.13
C ALA A 1011 46.57 32.01 9.07
N ALA A 1012 45.40 32.61 8.82
CA ALA A 1012 45.03 33.98 9.20
C ALA A 1012 43.53 34.22 8.90
N ASP A 1013 42.80 34.72 9.90
CA ASP A 1013 41.78 35.80 9.92
C ASP A 1013 40.89 36.03 8.68
N THR A 1014 39.58 36.30 8.78
CA THR A 1014 38.98 37.39 9.58
C THR A 1014 37.49 37.12 9.89
N GLU A 1015 36.93 37.85 10.87
CA GLU A 1015 35.54 37.77 11.34
C GLU A 1015 34.49 38.49 10.46
N LEU A 1016 33.22 38.13 10.72
CA LEU A 1016 31.96 38.90 10.60
C LEU A 1016 31.73 39.83 9.38
N ASP A 1017 30.61 39.61 8.68
CA ASP A 1017 29.53 40.61 8.73
C ASP A 1017 28.13 39.97 8.63
N VAL A 1018 27.09 40.70 9.07
CA VAL A 1018 25.78 40.16 9.48
C VAL A 1018 24.61 40.68 8.62
N LEU A 1019 23.71 39.76 8.26
CA LEU A 1019 22.30 39.94 7.85
C LEU A 1019 21.79 41.38 7.60
N ARG A 1020 21.36 41.66 6.36
CA ARG A 1020 20.17 42.50 6.10
C ARG A 1020 19.27 41.95 4.99
N LEU A 1021 18.02 41.69 5.36
CA LEU A 1021 16.88 41.50 4.46
C LEU A 1021 16.35 42.88 4.03
N ASN A 1022 15.93 43.04 2.76
CA ASN A 1022 14.52 43.26 2.39
C ASN A 1022 14.30 43.68 0.93
N HIS A 1023 13.09 43.41 0.44
CA HIS A 1023 12.51 43.96 -0.79
C HIS A 1023 12.57 45.49 -0.88
N ARG A 1024 12.76 46.05 -2.10
CA ARG A 1024 11.75 46.89 -2.78
C ARG A 1024 12.13 47.41 -4.19
N ASP A 1025 11.17 47.24 -5.10
CA ASP A 1025 10.64 48.19 -6.11
C ASP A 1025 11.54 49.22 -6.84
N SER A 1026 11.70 48.97 -8.16
CA SER A 1026 11.43 49.88 -9.30
C SER A 1026 12.48 50.90 -9.84
N PHE A 1027 12.47 50.96 -11.19
CA PHE A 1027 13.02 51.95 -12.17
C PHE A 1027 14.48 51.87 -12.66
N ASP A 1028 14.58 51.70 -14.00
CA ASP A 1028 15.60 52.02 -15.03
C ASP A 1028 17.10 51.97 -14.65
N SER A 1029 17.97 51.30 -15.43
CA SER A 1029 18.15 51.49 -16.88
C SER A 1029 18.83 50.31 -17.60
N ASP A 1030 18.74 50.29 -18.93
CA ASP A 1030 19.29 49.27 -19.85
C ASP A 1030 20.78 48.91 -19.62
N THR A 1031 21.13 47.63 -19.79
CA THR A 1031 21.91 47.12 -20.95
C THR A 1031 22.01 45.59 -20.92
N ASP A 1032 21.79 44.94 -22.06
CA ASP A 1032 21.88 43.48 -22.22
C ASP A 1032 23.33 42.97 -22.28
N GLU A 1033 23.70 42.01 -21.43
CA GLU A 1033 24.62 40.91 -21.80
C GLU A 1033 24.19 39.60 -21.10
N GLU A 1034 23.74 38.61 -21.88
CA GLU A 1034 23.35 37.29 -21.37
C GLU A 1034 24.58 36.38 -21.18
N GLU A 1035 24.98 36.07 -19.93
CA GLU A 1035 25.79 34.88 -19.64
C GLU A 1035 24.91 33.72 -19.13
N HIS A 1036 24.82 32.67 -19.95
CA HIS A 1036 24.12 31.42 -19.61
C HIS A 1036 24.79 30.68 -18.44
N SER A 1037 24.27 30.88 -17.22
CA SER A 1037 24.52 29.94 -16.12
C SER A 1037 23.85 28.58 -16.42
N SER A 1038 24.63 27.50 -16.41
CA SER A 1038 24.19 26.18 -16.86
C SER A 1038 23.27 25.50 -15.84
N ASN A 1039 21.98 25.41 -16.18
CA ASN A 1039 21.01 24.60 -15.43
C ASN A 1039 21.39 23.11 -15.47
N ILE A 1040 21.75 22.53 -14.32
CA ILE A 1040 21.88 21.09 -14.15
C ILE A 1040 20.49 20.51 -13.83
N PRO A 1041 19.90 19.65 -14.69
CA PRO A 1041 18.55 19.13 -14.47
C PRO A 1041 18.46 18.24 -13.23
N SER A 1042 17.29 18.22 -12.59
CA SER A 1042 17.06 17.31 -11.46
C SER A 1042 16.94 15.85 -11.92
N THR A 1043 17.21 14.90 -11.03
CA THR A 1043 17.08 13.45 -11.32
C THR A 1043 15.68 13.05 -11.78
N GLY A 1044 14.64 13.69 -11.22
CA GLY A 1044 13.25 13.45 -11.60
C GLY A 1044 12.91 14.00 -12.99
N GLU A 1045 13.48 15.15 -13.36
CA GLU A 1045 13.32 15.77 -14.67
C GLU A 1045 14.02 14.94 -15.76
N LEU A 1046 15.27 14.52 -15.51
CA LEU A 1046 16.01 13.63 -16.41
C LEU A 1046 15.27 12.30 -16.61
N ALA A 1047 14.74 11.71 -15.53
CA ALA A 1047 13.95 10.49 -15.60
C ALA A 1047 12.64 10.68 -16.37
N GLY A 1048 11.94 11.80 -16.18
CA GLY A 1048 10.71 12.13 -16.91
C GLY A 1048 10.95 12.24 -18.42
N ILE A 1049 12.03 12.92 -18.83
CA ILE A 1049 12.41 13.06 -20.25
C ILE A 1049 12.72 11.69 -20.85
N TYR A 1050 13.63 10.91 -20.26
CA TYR A 1050 14.04 9.62 -20.84
C TYR A 1050 12.93 8.56 -20.82
N LEU A 1051 12.03 8.55 -19.83
CA LEU A 1051 10.82 7.71 -19.85
C LEU A 1051 9.80 8.17 -20.89
N GLY A 1052 9.70 9.48 -21.14
CA GLY A 1052 8.94 10.06 -22.24
C GLY A 1052 9.46 9.59 -23.61
N VAL A 1053 10.78 9.63 -23.82
CA VAL A 1053 11.40 9.11 -25.04
C VAL A 1053 11.17 7.61 -25.21
N LEU A 1054 11.28 6.80 -24.14
CA LEU A 1054 10.95 5.37 -24.21
C LEU A 1054 9.50 5.17 -24.70
N ASN A 1055 8.55 5.99 -24.22
CA ASN A 1055 7.15 5.92 -24.65
C ASN A 1055 7.00 6.19 -26.16
N VAL A 1056 7.73 7.17 -26.73
CA VAL A 1056 7.77 7.43 -28.19
C VAL A 1056 8.28 6.20 -28.95
N TYR A 1057 9.33 5.55 -28.46
CA TYR A 1057 9.84 4.29 -29.03
C TYR A 1057 8.92 3.08 -28.79
N THR A 1058 7.87 3.19 -27.96
CA THR A 1058 6.79 2.19 -27.87
C THR A 1058 5.60 2.48 -28.78
N THR A 1059 5.32 3.75 -29.10
CA THR A 1059 4.15 4.15 -29.91
C THR A 1059 4.44 4.23 -31.40
N LEU A 1060 5.61 4.74 -31.83
CA LEU A 1060 5.99 4.79 -33.25
C LEU A 1060 5.93 3.42 -33.97
N PRO A 1061 6.38 2.30 -33.37
CA PRO A 1061 6.23 0.95 -33.95
C PRO A 1061 4.79 0.54 -34.26
N GLN A 1062 3.82 1.08 -33.53
CA GLN A 1062 2.42 0.69 -33.64
C GLN A 1062 1.84 1.21 -34.96
N PHE A 1063 2.22 2.42 -35.41
CA PHE A 1063 1.91 2.90 -36.75
C PHE A 1063 2.49 1.99 -37.85
N VAL A 1064 3.72 1.48 -37.66
CA VAL A 1064 4.36 0.54 -38.60
C VAL A 1064 3.62 -0.80 -38.61
N GLY A 1065 3.28 -1.36 -37.44
CA GLY A 1065 2.49 -2.58 -37.31
C GLY A 1065 1.09 -2.45 -37.91
N THR A 1066 0.43 -1.29 -37.74
CA THR A 1066 -0.83 -0.96 -38.40
C THR A 1066 -0.69 -0.91 -39.91
N PHE A 1067 0.32 -0.23 -40.43
CA PHE A 1067 0.55 -0.10 -41.88
C PHE A 1067 0.87 -1.46 -42.54
N ILE A 1068 1.67 -2.30 -41.87
CA ILE A 1068 1.91 -3.69 -42.28
C ILE A 1068 0.59 -4.46 -42.31
N SER A 1069 -0.21 -4.38 -41.24
CA SER A 1069 -1.51 -5.06 -41.16
C SER A 1069 -2.46 -4.60 -42.27
N TRP A 1070 -2.51 -3.30 -42.55
CA TRP A 1070 -3.32 -2.71 -43.62
C TRP A 1070 -2.92 -3.24 -45.01
N ILE A 1071 -1.62 -3.35 -45.29
CA ILE A 1071 -1.11 -3.93 -46.55
C ILE A 1071 -1.47 -5.42 -46.63
N VAL A 1072 -1.17 -6.20 -45.59
CA VAL A 1072 -1.40 -7.66 -45.56
C VAL A 1072 -2.89 -7.97 -45.74
N PHE A 1073 -3.78 -7.26 -45.04
CA PHE A 1073 -5.23 -7.41 -45.20
C PHE A 1073 -5.70 -6.97 -46.60
N SER A 1074 -5.16 -5.90 -47.16
CA SER A 1074 -5.56 -5.43 -48.50
C SER A 1074 -5.12 -6.36 -49.64
N ILE A 1075 -4.03 -7.11 -49.46
CA ILE A 1075 -3.51 -8.06 -50.46
C ILE A 1075 -4.19 -9.44 -50.33
N LEU A 1076 -4.33 -9.97 -49.12
CA LEU A 1076 -4.81 -11.34 -48.89
C LEU A 1076 -6.33 -11.44 -48.79
N GLU A 1077 -6.97 -10.39 -48.26
CA GLU A 1077 -8.42 -10.31 -48.04
C GLU A 1077 -8.97 -8.95 -48.52
N PRO A 1078 -8.78 -8.58 -49.81
CA PRO A 1078 -9.51 -7.46 -50.40
C PRO A 1078 -11.01 -7.72 -50.23
N GLY A 1079 -11.73 -6.73 -49.70
CA GLY A 1079 -13.09 -6.90 -49.20
C GLY A 1079 -14.04 -7.54 -50.23
N ALA A 1080 -14.95 -8.37 -49.73
CA ALA A 1080 -15.90 -9.11 -50.56
C ALA A 1080 -16.64 -8.21 -51.57
N ALA A 1081 -16.82 -8.72 -52.79
CA ALA A 1081 -17.70 -8.10 -53.77
C ALA A 1081 -19.15 -8.04 -53.24
N PRO A 1082 -19.98 -7.10 -53.71
CA PRO A 1082 -21.39 -7.06 -53.34
C PRO A 1082 -22.07 -8.39 -53.67
N ALA A 1083 -22.95 -8.86 -52.77
CA ALA A 1083 -23.83 -9.98 -53.09
C ALA A 1083 -24.77 -9.58 -54.25
N PRO A 1084 -25.15 -10.52 -55.15
CA PRO A 1084 -26.15 -10.24 -56.17
C PRO A 1084 -27.52 -9.97 -55.54
N ASP A 1085 -28.28 -9.03 -56.11
CA ASP A 1085 -29.44 -8.32 -55.51
C ASP A 1085 -30.67 -9.17 -55.09
N ASN A 1086 -30.60 -10.51 -55.10
CA ASN A 1086 -31.74 -11.41 -54.90
C ASN A 1086 -31.54 -12.40 -53.74
N ALA A 1087 -31.25 -11.89 -52.54
CA ALA A 1087 -31.18 -12.69 -51.31
C ALA A 1087 -31.84 -11.98 -50.11
N GLU A 1088 -33.17 -11.99 -50.07
CA GLU A 1088 -33.90 -11.73 -48.83
C GLU A 1088 -33.54 -12.85 -47.81
N ASN A 1089 -33.08 -12.47 -46.62
CA ASN A 1089 -32.43 -13.32 -45.58
C ASN A 1089 -30.95 -13.69 -45.85
N THR A 1090 -30.05 -12.70 -45.81
CA THR A 1090 -28.60 -12.95 -45.66
C THR A 1090 -28.26 -13.34 -44.22
N THR A 1091 -27.66 -14.52 -44.01
CA THR A 1091 -27.16 -14.95 -42.69
C THR A 1091 -25.93 -14.14 -42.24
N ASP A 1092 -25.74 -13.95 -40.93
CA ASP A 1092 -24.68 -13.14 -40.29
C ASP A 1092 -23.24 -13.66 -40.50
N THR A 1093 -23.04 -14.64 -41.37
CA THR A 1093 -21.79 -15.41 -41.54
C THR A 1093 -20.74 -14.73 -42.43
N HIS A 1094 -21.11 -13.71 -43.21
CA HIS A 1094 -20.29 -13.21 -44.34
C HIS A 1094 -19.12 -12.27 -43.96
N TRP A 1095 -18.88 -11.98 -42.68
CA TRP A 1095 -17.80 -11.06 -42.27
C TRP A 1095 -16.46 -11.74 -41.93
N MET A 1096 -16.43 -13.08 -41.82
CA MET A 1096 -15.19 -13.86 -41.60
C MET A 1096 -14.72 -14.56 -42.88
N ASN A 1097 -13.40 -14.66 -43.06
CA ASN A 1097 -12.81 -15.50 -44.11
C ASN A 1097 -12.67 -16.97 -43.65
N LEU A 1098 -13.66 -17.78 -43.99
CA LEU A 1098 -13.80 -19.18 -43.57
C LEU A 1098 -13.29 -20.20 -44.61
N ASP A 1099 -12.68 -19.74 -45.71
CA ASP A 1099 -12.12 -20.60 -46.77
C ASP A 1099 -10.95 -21.46 -46.21
N LYS A 1100 -11.04 -22.80 -46.29
CA LYS A 1100 -10.00 -23.68 -45.72
C LYS A 1100 -8.70 -23.67 -46.51
N ASP A 1101 -8.71 -23.26 -47.78
CA ASP A 1101 -7.58 -23.38 -48.71
C ASP A 1101 -6.73 -22.10 -48.81
N ARG A 1102 -7.18 -21.00 -48.19
CA ARG A 1102 -6.42 -19.73 -48.07
C ARG A 1102 -5.73 -19.61 -46.71
N PHE A 1103 -4.67 -18.81 -46.64
CA PHE A 1103 -4.07 -18.43 -45.36
C PHE A 1103 -4.98 -17.48 -44.57
N ASN A 1104 -4.90 -17.51 -43.24
CA ASN A 1104 -5.48 -16.46 -42.41
C ASN A 1104 -4.58 -15.22 -42.46
N ALA A 1105 -5.08 -14.09 -42.94
CA ALA A 1105 -4.28 -12.87 -43.07
C ALA A 1105 -3.74 -12.34 -41.72
N ILE A 1106 -4.46 -12.54 -40.60
CA ILE A 1106 -4.00 -12.17 -39.26
C ILE A 1106 -2.78 -13.01 -38.85
N SER A 1107 -2.78 -14.32 -39.16
CA SER A 1107 -1.66 -15.21 -38.81
C SER A 1107 -0.36 -14.83 -39.52
N ILE A 1108 -0.45 -14.22 -40.71
CA ILE A 1108 0.69 -13.68 -41.47
C ILE A 1108 1.18 -12.36 -40.83
N CYS A 1109 0.30 -11.50 -40.32
CA CYS A 1109 0.71 -10.34 -39.51
C CYS A 1109 1.48 -10.78 -38.25
N LEU A 1110 1.02 -11.83 -37.55
CA LEU A 1110 1.72 -12.39 -36.39
C LEU A 1110 3.09 -12.98 -36.77
N PHE A 1111 3.19 -13.67 -37.91
CA PHE A 1111 4.45 -14.18 -38.45
C PHE A 1111 5.46 -13.06 -38.77
N ILE A 1112 5.02 -11.96 -39.39
CA ILE A 1112 5.88 -10.79 -39.63
C ILE A 1112 6.32 -10.15 -38.30
N GLY A 1113 5.42 -10.10 -37.32
CA GLY A 1113 5.75 -9.71 -35.94
C GLY A 1113 6.82 -10.59 -35.29
N ALA A 1114 6.81 -11.89 -35.57
CA ALA A 1114 7.81 -12.84 -35.09
C ALA A 1114 9.21 -12.55 -35.67
N ILE A 1115 9.30 -12.22 -36.96
CA ILE A 1115 10.56 -11.78 -37.61
C ILE A 1115 11.07 -10.49 -36.95
N SER A 1116 10.19 -9.53 -36.68
CA SER A 1116 10.55 -8.29 -35.98
C SER A 1116 11.09 -8.55 -34.56
N ALA A 1117 10.54 -9.52 -33.84
CA ALA A 1117 11.03 -9.93 -32.53
C ALA A 1117 12.43 -10.59 -32.57
N LEU A 1118 12.83 -11.24 -33.66
CA LEU A 1118 14.22 -11.69 -33.86
C LEU A 1118 15.19 -10.51 -34.02
N ILE A 1119 14.76 -9.42 -34.68
CA ILE A 1119 15.54 -8.17 -34.76
C ILE A 1119 15.65 -7.53 -33.37
N ALA A 1120 14.57 -7.53 -32.59
CA ALA A 1120 14.57 -7.08 -31.19
C ALA A 1120 15.51 -7.93 -30.30
N ALA A 1121 15.57 -9.24 -30.51
CA ALA A 1121 16.51 -10.13 -29.83
C ALA A 1121 17.96 -9.80 -30.16
N GLU A 1122 18.31 -9.58 -31.44
CA GLU A 1122 19.65 -9.15 -31.85
C GLU A 1122 20.03 -7.78 -31.28
N ALA A 1123 19.09 -6.82 -31.26
CA ALA A 1123 19.29 -5.53 -30.58
C ALA A 1123 19.55 -5.70 -29.07
N THR A 1124 18.77 -6.56 -28.41
CA THR A 1124 18.94 -6.90 -26.98
C THR A 1124 20.27 -7.60 -26.69
N ARG A 1125 20.77 -8.41 -27.64
CA ARG A 1125 22.10 -9.04 -27.56
C ARG A 1125 23.23 -7.99 -27.67
N ARG A 1126 23.06 -6.98 -28.54
CA ARG A 1126 24.05 -5.91 -28.75
C ARG A 1126 24.29 -5.03 -27.53
N LEU A 1127 23.32 -4.89 -26.62
CA LEU A 1127 23.48 -4.20 -25.32
C LEU A 1127 24.68 -4.72 -24.48
N ARG A 1128 25.15 -5.95 -24.74
CA ARG A 1128 26.34 -6.54 -24.08
C ARG A 1128 27.68 -5.97 -24.58
N TYR A 1129 27.69 -5.38 -25.77
CA TYR A 1129 28.89 -4.93 -26.47
C TYR A 1129 29.00 -3.41 -26.62
N VAL A 1130 27.95 -2.66 -26.24
CA VAL A 1130 28.00 -1.20 -26.13
C VAL A 1130 28.61 -0.85 -24.77
N LEU A 1131 29.91 -0.57 -24.78
CA LEU A 1131 30.69 -0.04 -23.66
C LEU A 1131 30.49 1.48 -23.54
#